data_AF-A0A433QFE1-F1
#
_entry.id   AF-A0A433QFE1-F1
#
_cell.length_a   1.000
_cell.length_b   1.000
_cell.length_c   1.000
_cell.angle_alpha   90.00
_cell.angle_beta   90.00
_cell.angle_gamma   90.00
#
_symmetry.space_group_name_H-M   'P 1'
#
loop_
_entity.id
_entity.type
_entity.pdbx_description
1 polymer ?
#
loop_
_entity_poly.entity_id
_entity_poly.type
_entity_poly.pdbx_seq_one_letter_code
_entity_poly.pdbx_strand_id
1 'polypeptide(L)'
;MFRFASQAVKPAVSRLPTAISLPRTTTPILTRLYSTHKELKFGVEGRAALLKGVDILAKAVAVTLGPKGRHVLIEQSYGSPKITKDGVTVAKSIVLQDRSEDGDVSPSVGLVQDVANKTNEVAGDGTTTATVLARAIFTEGVKNVAAGCNPMDLRRGVQLAVDAVVKFLKENSRVITTTHEVAQVATISANGDKHVGQLIAQAMEKVGKEGVITVKDGKTIDDELEITEGMRFDRGYISPYFTTDVKTQKVEFEKPLILLSEKKISLLQDILPSLEAAATQRRPLLIVAEDLDGEALAACILNKLRGQIQVAAVKAPGFGDNRKSILGDLAILTGSTVFSDELDVKLEKANLDLLGTTGSVTITKEDTILLNGAGSKDLIAQRCEQLRGAIADAGVSDYEKEKLQERLAKLSGGVAVIKVGGASEVEVGEKKDRFVDALNATRAAVEEGIVPGGGAALLKATTALDALVAVNFDQQLGINIIRSAIQRPCRIIVDNAGGEGSVVAGKLLEEHKDNFNYGYDAAANEYGDMIQRGILDPLKVVRTALVDASGVASLLTTTECIVVDAPEKKEPGMGGGMGGMGGMGGMGGMIFRDYSVSDGICGHVNIMRSCERCGALAHSTYSRPRQVVPLSPPSTKPQNDNLRSHCHPRQHSYPQAIAHWELQCREELPVTAFYRRRIPATRRSVDFKVKMIEVDGKKYKLTIWVGTLRDRWVHLYGSKGSNRETFDSLGNWFTELNTYSSSRDVVKMIVGNKVDKESSRLVTTKEGTAMARKLQTLFIECSAKTKVGVKEAFDELVHKIIETPSLWQKQPTTNTIRVTQSQPTQEAAPGCAC
;
A
#
# COMPACT_ATOMS: atom_id res chain seq x y z
N MET A 1 -4.84 70.01 -31.05
CA MET A 1 -6.01 70.85 -30.72
C MET A 1 -6.67 70.30 -29.46
N PHE A 2 -6.93 71.19 -28.49
CA PHE A 2 -7.69 71.03 -27.23
C PHE A 2 -7.20 70.10 -26.10
N ARG A 3 -6.31 70.68 -25.27
CA ARG A 3 -6.47 71.02 -23.84
C ARG A 3 -7.55 70.32 -22.96
N PHE A 4 -7.05 69.80 -21.83
CA PHE A 4 -7.43 70.00 -20.41
C PHE A 4 -8.72 69.46 -19.76
N ALA A 5 -8.48 68.87 -18.58
CA ALA A 5 -9.18 69.04 -17.28
C ALA A 5 -10.60 68.43 -17.15
N SER A 6 -11.12 68.07 -15.98
CA SER A 6 -10.81 68.43 -14.59
C SER A 6 -11.46 67.43 -13.60
N GLN A 7 -11.00 67.50 -12.35
CA GLN A 7 -11.62 67.07 -11.09
C GLN A 7 -13.10 67.58 -10.98
N ALA A 8 -14.01 67.25 -10.06
CA ALA A 8 -14.01 66.97 -8.61
C ALA A 8 -15.52 66.77 -8.21
N VAL A 9 -15.91 66.00 -7.17
CA VAL A 9 -16.50 66.45 -5.87
C VAL A 9 -17.66 65.51 -5.47
N LYS A 10 -17.78 65.29 -4.16
CA LYS A 10 -18.73 64.45 -3.40
C LYS A 10 -20.12 65.15 -3.17
N PRO A 11 -20.89 64.86 -2.08
CA PRO A 11 -22.01 63.91 -1.98
C PRO A 11 -23.35 64.60 -1.58
N ALA A 12 -24.50 63.90 -1.57
CA ALA A 12 -25.66 64.33 -0.79
C ALA A 12 -26.64 63.20 -0.46
N VAL A 13 -27.07 63.21 0.79
CA VAL A 13 -27.99 62.31 1.49
C VAL A 13 -29.41 62.86 1.40
N SER A 14 -30.44 62.02 1.20
CA SER A 14 -31.82 62.38 1.56
C SER A 14 -32.68 61.17 2.00
N ARG A 15 -32.93 61.15 3.32
CA ARG A 15 -34.18 60.86 4.05
C ARG A 15 -35.03 59.63 3.68
N LEU A 16 -35.08 58.67 4.61
CA LEU A 16 -36.18 57.74 4.85
C LEU A 16 -37.45 58.47 5.33
N PRO A 17 -38.65 57.93 5.05
CA PRO A 17 -39.45 57.44 6.17
C PRO A 17 -40.20 56.11 5.93
N THR A 18 -40.42 55.41 7.04
CA THR A 18 -41.56 54.52 7.40
C THR A 18 -41.83 53.24 6.60
N ALA A 19 -41.32 52.14 7.17
CA ALA A 19 -42.00 50.87 7.50
C ALA A 19 -43.15 50.37 6.61
N ILE A 20 -42.83 49.40 5.75
CA ILE A 20 -43.75 48.31 5.39
C ILE A 20 -43.02 46.99 5.68
N SER A 21 -43.63 46.19 6.54
CA SER A 21 -43.15 44.88 6.98
C SER A 21 -43.18 43.85 5.85
N LEU A 22 -42.02 43.27 5.52
CA LEU A 22 -41.92 42.04 4.74
C LEU A 22 -41.21 40.98 5.60
N PRO A 23 -41.67 39.72 5.58
CA PRO A 23 -41.17 38.69 6.48
C PRO A 23 -39.69 38.42 6.20
N ARG A 24 -38.88 38.44 7.26
CA ARG A 24 -37.50 37.93 7.24
C ARG A 24 -37.55 36.43 6.97
N THR A 25 -37.52 36.03 5.71
CA THR A 25 -37.05 34.70 5.34
C THR A 25 -35.55 34.68 5.54
N THR A 26 -35.13 34.00 6.61
CA THR A 26 -33.74 33.61 6.84
C THR A 26 -33.23 32.88 5.61
N THR A 27 -32.37 33.52 4.84
CA THR A 27 -31.57 32.85 3.82
C THR A 27 -30.70 31.80 4.50
N PRO A 28 -30.84 30.50 4.19
CA PRO A 28 -29.81 29.56 4.57
C PRO A 28 -28.62 29.86 3.67
N ILE A 29 -27.50 30.25 4.28
CA ILE A 29 -26.20 30.22 3.63
C ILE A 29 -26.00 28.76 3.20
N LEU A 30 -26.22 28.46 1.92
CA LEU A 30 -25.94 27.14 1.35
C LEU A 30 -24.43 26.99 1.23
N THR A 31 -23.83 26.54 2.33
CA THR A 31 -22.46 26.05 2.43
C THR A 31 -22.21 24.97 1.38
N ARG A 32 -21.14 25.12 0.60
CA ARG A 32 -20.66 24.13 -0.36
C ARG A 32 -20.35 22.81 0.36
N LEU A 33 -21.12 21.75 0.09
CA LEU A 33 -20.79 20.40 0.54
C LEU A 33 -19.76 19.75 -0.40
N TYR A 34 -18.49 20.00 -0.12
CA TYR A 34 -17.37 19.08 -0.37
C TYR A 34 -16.42 19.14 0.83
N SER A 35 -16.94 18.79 2.00
CA SER A 35 -16.10 18.42 3.14
C SER A 35 -16.75 17.20 3.78
N THR A 36 -16.09 16.05 3.73
CA THR A 36 -16.18 15.17 4.90
C THR A 36 -15.77 16.07 6.07
N HIS A 37 -16.69 16.25 7.01
CA HIS A 37 -16.36 16.98 8.22
C HIS A 37 -15.14 16.27 8.84
N LYS A 38 -14.18 17.02 9.35
CA LYS A 38 -13.02 16.44 10.02
C LYS A 38 -13.28 16.53 11.52
N GLU A 39 -12.93 15.48 12.24
CA GLU A 39 -12.87 15.53 13.69
C GLU A 39 -11.45 15.88 14.10
N LEU A 40 -11.32 16.80 15.05
CA LEU A 40 -10.04 17.27 15.54
C LEU A 40 -9.94 16.98 17.02
N LYS A 41 -8.82 16.37 17.42
CA LYS A 41 -8.50 16.15 18.83
C LYS A 41 -7.18 16.79 19.17
N PHE A 42 -7.12 17.39 20.35
CA PHE A 42 -6.03 18.28 20.74
C PHE A 42 -5.36 17.80 22.03
N GLY A 43 -4.06 18.10 22.14
CA GLY A 43 -3.28 17.94 23.36
C GLY A 43 -3.30 16.53 23.95
N VAL A 44 -3.55 16.47 25.26
CA VAL A 44 -3.48 15.23 26.06
C VAL A 44 -4.52 14.21 25.63
N GLU A 45 -5.74 14.65 25.29
CA GLU A 45 -6.85 13.78 24.91
C GLU A 45 -6.53 13.02 23.62
N GLY A 46 -6.02 13.74 22.61
CA GLY A 46 -5.54 13.12 21.37
C GLY A 46 -4.39 12.14 21.60
N ARG A 47 -3.39 12.49 22.43
CA ARG A 47 -2.28 11.58 22.73
C ARG A 47 -2.71 10.33 23.50
N ALA A 48 -3.67 10.44 24.42
CA ALA A 48 -4.21 9.31 25.16
C ALA A 48 -4.95 8.33 24.23
N ALA A 49 -5.67 8.86 23.24
CA ALA A 49 -6.30 8.07 22.21
C ALA A 49 -5.30 7.31 21.33
N LEU A 50 -4.24 7.99 20.87
CA LEU A 50 -3.16 7.33 20.13
C LEU A 50 -2.51 6.22 20.96
N LEU A 51 -2.26 6.46 22.24
CA LEU A 51 -1.63 5.49 23.14
C LEU A 51 -2.45 4.21 23.26
N LYS A 52 -3.78 4.29 23.32
CA LYS A 52 -4.66 3.10 23.33
C LYS A 52 -4.43 2.23 22.09
N GLY A 53 -4.30 2.83 20.90
CA GLY A 53 -4.08 2.09 19.66
C GLY A 53 -2.72 1.45 19.58
N VAL A 54 -1.67 2.20 19.95
CA VAL A 54 -0.31 1.68 20.07
C VAL A 54 -0.27 0.50 21.06
N ASP A 55 -0.96 0.61 22.20
CA ASP A 55 -1.01 -0.45 23.21
C ASP A 55 -1.68 -1.73 22.69
N ILE A 56 -2.79 -1.62 21.96
CA ILE A 56 -3.48 -2.79 21.38
C ILE A 56 -2.56 -3.52 20.41
N LEU A 57 -1.98 -2.79 19.45
CA LEU A 57 -1.08 -3.34 18.45
C LEU A 57 0.14 -4.00 19.11
N ALA A 58 0.82 -3.27 20.00
CA ALA A 58 2.04 -3.74 20.62
C ALA A 58 1.79 -4.89 21.61
N LYS A 59 0.61 -4.98 22.26
CA LYS A 59 0.24 -6.16 23.05
C LYS A 59 0.07 -7.40 22.18
N ALA A 60 -0.58 -7.27 21.02
CA ALA A 60 -0.78 -8.38 20.10
C ALA A 60 0.54 -8.86 19.48
N VAL A 61 1.47 -7.94 19.17
CA VAL A 61 2.79 -8.28 18.60
C VAL A 61 3.75 -8.81 19.67
N ALA A 62 3.75 -8.24 20.89
CA ALA A 62 4.72 -8.63 21.93
C ALA A 62 4.63 -10.09 22.41
N VAL A 63 3.50 -10.76 22.22
CA VAL A 63 3.36 -12.19 22.60
C VAL A 63 4.23 -13.11 21.75
N THR A 64 4.69 -12.67 20.58
CA THR A 64 5.54 -13.47 19.69
C THR A 64 7.02 -13.34 20.02
N LEU A 65 7.42 -12.42 20.90
CA LEU A 65 8.83 -12.13 21.18
C LEU A 65 9.52 -13.25 21.99
N GLY A 66 10.69 -13.70 21.52
CA GLY A 66 11.57 -14.63 22.22
C GLY A 66 11.28 -16.11 21.91
N PRO A 67 12.13 -17.05 22.40
CA PRO A 67 12.05 -18.47 22.05
C PRO A 67 10.75 -19.15 22.54
N LYS A 68 10.21 -18.67 23.66
CA LYS A 68 8.90 -19.10 24.21
C LYS A 68 7.74 -18.18 23.79
N GLY A 69 7.94 -17.39 22.73
CA GLY A 69 6.89 -16.60 22.09
C GLY A 69 5.76 -17.50 21.56
N ARG A 70 4.53 -17.00 21.65
CA ARG A 70 3.31 -17.71 21.23
C ARG A 70 2.92 -17.33 19.80
N HIS A 71 2.24 -18.24 19.11
CA HIS A 71 1.71 -17.97 17.78
C HIS A 71 0.47 -17.06 17.85
N VAL A 72 0.30 -16.24 16.82
CA VAL A 72 -0.92 -15.44 16.60
C VAL A 72 -1.67 -16.05 15.41
N LEU A 73 -2.97 -16.28 15.61
CA LEU A 73 -3.89 -16.75 14.58
C LEU A 73 -4.57 -15.56 13.92
N ILE A 74 -4.46 -15.45 12.60
CA ILE A 74 -4.99 -14.35 11.81
C ILE A 74 -6.02 -14.90 10.82
N GLU A 75 -7.25 -14.42 10.93
CA GLU A 75 -8.30 -14.72 9.96
C GLU A 75 -7.94 -14.15 8.58
N GLN A 76 -8.12 -14.97 7.53
CA GLN A 76 -7.96 -14.56 6.15
C GLN A 76 -9.34 -14.44 5.51
N SER A 77 -9.55 -13.46 4.63
CA SER A 77 -10.86 -13.30 3.95
C SER A 77 -11.25 -14.50 3.08
N TYR A 78 -10.27 -15.30 2.68
CA TYR A 78 -10.44 -16.55 1.93
C TYR A 78 -9.36 -17.55 2.35
N GLY A 79 -9.71 -18.84 2.41
CA GLY A 79 -8.78 -19.91 2.76
C GLY A 79 -8.68 -20.18 4.26
N SER A 80 -7.69 -20.98 4.66
CA SER A 80 -7.41 -21.28 6.06
C SER A 80 -6.80 -20.07 6.78
N PRO A 81 -7.03 -19.91 8.10
CA PRO A 81 -6.40 -18.84 8.87
C PRO A 81 -4.87 -19.00 8.86
N LYS A 82 -4.15 -17.87 8.89
CA LYS A 82 -2.68 -17.86 8.94
C LYS A 82 -2.24 -17.94 10.40
N ILE A 83 -1.36 -18.88 10.72
CA ILE A 83 -0.68 -18.96 12.01
C ILE A 83 0.72 -18.40 11.82
N THR A 84 1.14 -17.43 12.64
CA THR A 84 2.46 -16.81 12.48
C THR A 84 3.06 -16.37 13.81
N LYS A 85 4.39 -16.29 13.85
CA LYS A 85 5.19 -15.62 14.89
C LYS A 85 5.82 -14.32 14.39
N ASP A 86 5.72 -14.01 13.11
CA ASP A 86 6.27 -12.79 12.52
C ASP A 86 5.49 -11.56 13.01
N GLY A 87 6.21 -10.67 13.70
CA GLY A 87 5.65 -9.42 14.22
C GLY A 87 5.12 -8.49 13.14
N VAL A 88 5.69 -8.50 11.93
CA VAL A 88 5.24 -7.65 10.82
C VAL A 88 3.91 -8.12 10.27
N THR A 89 3.77 -9.43 10.04
CA THR A 89 2.51 -10.01 9.58
C THR A 89 1.39 -9.76 10.58
N VAL A 90 1.66 -9.91 11.89
CA VAL A 90 0.70 -9.56 12.94
C VAL A 90 0.37 -8.07 12.90
N ALA A 91 1.39 -7.21 12.86
CA ALA A 91 1.19 -5.77 12.86
C ALA A 91 0.32 -5.32 11.67
N LYS A 92 0.63 -5.77 10.44
CA LYS A 92 -0.11 -5.44 9.21
C LYS A 92 -1.57 -5.92 9.22
N SER A 93 -1.85 -7.02 9.91
CA SER A 93 -3.20 -7.59 9.97
C SER A 93 -4.16 -6.81 10.88
N ILE A 94 -3.62 -6.02 11.80
CA ILE A 94 -4.42 -5.31 12.80
C ILE A 94 -4.89 -3.99 12.20
N VAL A 95 -6.18 -3.92 11.86
CA VAL A 95 -6.86 -2.67 11.50
C VAL A 95 -7.97 -2.45 12.51
N LEU A 96 -7.91 -1.34 13.24
CA LEU A 96 -8.91 -1.00 14.24
C LEU A 96 -10.10 -0.31 13.58
N GLN A 97 -11.31 -0.62 14.09
CA GLN A 97 -12.53 -0.07 13.54
C GLN A 97 -12.68 1.42 13.91
N ASP A 98 -13.04 2.25 12.94
CA ASP A 98 -13.31 3.68 13.13
C ASP A 98 -14.60 4.00 13.93
N ARG A 99 -15.34 2.98 14.40
CA ARG A 99 -16.73 3.10 14.92
C ARG A 99 -16.89 2.81 16.42
N SER A 100 -16.17 3.51 17.27
CA SER A 100 -16.58 3.67 18.68
C SER A 100 -17.17 5.06 18.89
N GLU A 101 -18.07 5.23 19.86
CA GLU A 101 -18.60 6.54 20.28
C GLU A 101 -17.49 7.54 20.68
N ASP A 102 -16.27 7.03 20.91
CA ASP A 102 -15.03 7.77 21.18
C ASP A 102 -14.13 8.03 19.95
N GLY A 103 -14.51 7.64 18.73
CA GLY A 103 -13.76 7.68 17.45
C GLY A 103 -12.31 8.18 17.50
N ASP A 104 -11.28 7.31 17.52
CA ASP A 104 -9.91 7.84 17.74
C ASP A 104 -8.66 6.99 17.44
N VAL A 105 -8.77 5.73 17.03
CA VAL A 105 -7.63 4.80 17.24
C VAL A 105 -6.84 4.48 15.97
N SER A 106 -7.43 4.71 14.79
CA SER A 106 -6.89 4.25 13.50
C SER A 106 -5.54 4.85 13.07
N PRO A 107 -5.26 6.18 13.24
CA PRO A 107 -4.00 6.77 12.76
C PRO A 107 -2.76 6.28 13.53
N SER A 108 -2.93 5.97 14.83
CA SER A 108 -1.82 5.53 15.69
C SER A 108 -1.26 4.16 15.32
N VAL A 109 -2.14 3.26 14.87
CA VAL A 109 -1.78 1.90 14.49
C VAL A 109 -0.96 1.91 13.20
N GLY A 110 -1.35 2.73 12.23
CA GLY A 110 -0.60 2.89 10.98
C GLY A 110 0.85 3.33 11.21
N LEU A 111 1.09 4.25 12.14
CA LEU A 111 2.45 4.75 12.40
C LEU A 111 3.36 3.72 13.07
N VAL A 112 2.83 2.87 13.95
CA VAL A 112 3.62 1.78 14.56
C VAL A 112 3.79 0.61 13.59
N GLN A 113 2.81 0.36 12.72
CA GLN A 113 2.99 -0.55 11.58
C GLN A 113 4.13 -0.07 10.67
N ASP A 114 4.24 1.23 10.42
CA ASP A 114 5.33 1.80 9.63
C ASP A 114 6.71 1.58 10.27
N VAL A 115 6.81 1.59 11.61
CA VAL A 115 8.04 1.22 12.33
C VAL A 115 8.42 -0.22 12.01
N ALA A 116 7.48 -1.15 12.23
CA ALA A 116 7.72 -2.57 11.97
C ALA A 116 8.08 -2.83 10.50
N ASN A 117 7.42 -2.14 9.56
CA ASN A 117 7.69 -2.26 8.13
C ASN A 117 9.10 -1.78 7.76
N LYS A 118 9.51 -0.59 8.23
CA LYS A 118 10.83 -0.04 7.92
C LYS A 118 11.96 -0.87 8.50
N THR A 119 11.83 -1.32 9.75
CA THR A 119 12.83 -2.19 10.36
C THR A 119 12.95 -3.51 9.58
N ASN A 120 11.83 -4.06 9.10
CA ASN A 120 11.84 -5.25 8.25
C ASN A 120 12.49 -5.02 6.88
N GLU A 121 12.26 -3.86 6.25
CA GLU A 121 12.86 -3.54 4.96
C GLU A 121 14.39 -3.41 5.04
N VAL A 122 14.91 -2.84 6.13
CA VAL A 122 16.35 -2.56 6.28
C VAL A 122 17.13 -3.73 6.88
N ALA A 123 16.58 -4.38 7.90
CA ALA A 123 17.25 -5.42 8.67
C ALA A 123 16.65 -6.82 8.48
N GLY A 124 15.37 -6.89 8.09
CA GLY A 124 14.65 -8.15 7.85
C GLY A 124 14.40 -9.02 9.09
N ASP A 125 14.65 -8.48 10.29
CA ASP A 125 14.33 -9.05 11.60
C ASP A 125 14.21 -7.87 12.62
N GLY A 126 13.81 -8.14 13.86
CA GLY A 126 13.75 -7.16 14.95
C GLY A 126 12.45 -6.35 15.01
N THR A 127 11.44 -6.75 14.23
CA THR A 127 10.20 -6.00 14.02
C THR A 127 9.32 -5.99 15.28
N THR A 128 9.27 -7.12 15.98
CA THR A 128 8.65 -7.26 17.30
C THR A 128 9.37 -6.40 18.35
N THR A 129 10.71 -6.40 18.32
CA THR A 129 11.54 -5.58 19.23
C THR A 129 11.31 -4.09 19.00
N ALA A 130 11.28 -3.65 17.74
CA ALA A 130 11.01 -2.26 17.37
C ALA A 130 9.61 -1.81 17.84
N THR A 131 8.59 -2.67 17.69
CA THR A 131 7.22 -2.41 18.15
C THR A 131 7.14 -2.26 19.67
N VAL A 132 7.82 -3.14 20.41
CA VAL A 132 7.89 -3.10 21.88
C VAL A 132 8.59 -1.82 22.37
N LEU A 133 9.71 -1.46 21.74
CA LEU A 133 10.45 -0.24 22.05
C LEU A 133 9.62 1.01 21.73
N ALA A 134 8.95 1.04 20.58
CA ALA A 134 8.11 2.16 20.16
C ALA A 134 6.99 2.42 21.18
N ARG A 135 6.31 1.36 21.65
CA ARG A 135 5.33 1.48 22.73
C ARG A 135 5.97 2.04 24.00
N ALA A 136 7.07 1.44 24.48
CA ALA A 136 7.69 1.85 25.75
C ALA A 136 8.12 3.33 25.75
N ILE A 137 8.75 3.78 24.67
CA ILE A 137 9.17 5.18 24.49
C ILE A 137 7.95 6.10 24.44
N PHE A 138 6.92 5.72 23.68
CA PHE A 138 5.73 6.54 23.51
C PHE A 138 4.92 6.66 24.81
N THR A 139 4.72 5.55 25.55
CA THR A 139 4.01 5.55 26.83
C THR A 139 4.66 6.50 27.84
N GLU A 140 5.98 6.42 28.02
CA GLU A 140 6.70 7.30 28.94
C GLU A 140 6.76 8.75 28.41
N GLY A 141 6.86 8.95 27.10
CA GLY A 141 6.77 10.27 26.48
C GLY A 141 5.44 10.97 26.78
N VAL A 142 4.30 10.27 26.60
CA VAL A 142 2.96 10.83 26.87
C VAL A 142 2.80 11.19 28.35
N LYS A 143 3.30 10.36 29.28
CA LYS A 143 3.27 10.66 30.72
C LYS A 143 4.03 11.95 31.07
N ASN A 144 5.24 12.11 30.54
CA ASN A 144 6.07 13.28 30.83
C ASN A 144 5.50 14.56 30.20
N VAL A 145 4.94 14.47 28.99
CA VAL A 145 4.24 15.62 28.37
C VAL A 145 2.98 15.99 29.14
N ALA A 146 2.22 15.01 29.64
CA ALA A 146 1.05 15.28 30.50
C ALA A 146 1.46 15.94 31.84
N ALA A 147 2.68 15.70 32.33
CA ALA A 147 3.26 16.37 33.48
C ALA A 147 3.76 17.81 33.19
N GLY A 148 3.64 18.29 31.95
CA GLY A 148 4.00 19.65 31.55
C GLY A 148 5.41 19.84 30.98
N CYS A 149 6.13 18.75 30.69
CA CYS A 149 7.47 18.81 30.09
C CYS A 149 7.40 19.24 28.62
N ASN A 150 8.44 19.90 28.10
CA ASN A 150 8.50 20.29 26.69
C ASN A 150 8.73 19.07 25.76
N PRO A 151 7.79 18.72 24.87
CA PRO A 151 7.93 17.57 23.97
C PRO A 151 9.15 17.65 23.05
N MET A 152 9.56 18.87 22.66
CA MET A 152 10.68 19.07 21.75
C MET A 152 12.02 18.78 22.43
N ASP A 153 12.16 19.16 23.70
CA ASP A 153 13.38 18.89 24.48
C ASP A 153 13.45 17.42 24.91
N LEU A 154 12.31 16.81 25.24
CA LEU A 154 12.21 15.36 25.43
C LEU A 154 12.73 14.60 24.19
N ARG A 155 12.29 14.99 22.99
CA ARG A 155 12.76 14.39 21.73
C ARG A 155 14.27 14.54 21.54
N ARG A 156 14.83 15.72 21.84
CA ARG A 156 16.30 15.94 21.76
C ARG A 156 17.05 15.03 22.74
N GLY A 157 16.56 14.90 23.98
CA GLY A 157 17.15 14.00 24.98
C GLY A 157 17.08 12.53 24.57
N VAL A 158 15.96 12.11 23.99
CA VAL A 158 15.79 10.77 23.41
C VAL A 158 16.81 10.50 22.30
N GLN A 159 16.98 11.43 21.36
CA GLN A 159 17.94 11.26 20.26
C GLN A 159 19.38 11.16 20.77
N LEU A 160 19.78 12.02 21.72
CA LEU A 160 21.11 11.98 22.34
C LEU A 160 21.38 10.63 23.02
N ALA A 161 20.40 10.09 23.73
CA ALA A 161 20.51 8.78 24.37
C ALA A 161 20.61 7.64 23.34
N VAL A 162 19.83 7.68 22.27
CA VAL A 162 19.88 6.66 21.20
C VAL A 162 21.24 6.68 20.51
N ASP A 163 21.77 7.85 20.17
CA ASP A 163 23.08 7.97 19.52
C ASP A 163 24.21 7.39 20.39
N ALA A 164 24.16 7.62 21.70
CA ALA A 164 25.11 7.07 22.66
C ALA A 164 24.99 5.53 22.78
N VAL A 165 23.77 5.00 22.85
CA VAL A 165 23.52 3.55 22.87
C VAL A 165 24.02 2.89 21.60
N VAL A 166 23.73 3.47 20.43
CA VAL A 166 24.20 2.94 19.14
C VAL A 166 25.72 2.94 19.06
N LYS A 167 26.38 4.01 19.54
CA LYS A 167 27.84 4.07 19.61
C LYS A 167 28.41 2.96 20.50
N PHE A 168 27.85 2.79 21.70
CA PHE A 168 28.26 1.74 22.63
C PHE A 168 28.09 0.34 22.03
N LEU A 169 26.98 0.07 21.34
CA LEU A 169 26.74 -1.23 20.69
C LEU A 169 27.73 -1.50 19.54
N LYS A 170 28.12 -0.46 18.79
CA LYS A 170 29.14 -0.58 17.72
C LYS A 170 30.53 -0.86 18.26
N GLU A 171 30.90 -0.25 19.39
CA GLU A 171 32.21 -0.46 20.02
C GLU A 171 32.37 -1.87 20.60
N ASN A 172 31.26 -2.49 21.02
CA ASN A 172 31.24 -3.83 21.60
C ASN A 172 30.79 -4.93 20.61
N SER A 173 30.68 -4.62 19.31
CA SER A 173 30.28 -5.61 18.32
C SER A 173 31.45 -6.51 17.93
N ARG A 174 31.15 -7.76 17.59
CA ARG A 174 32.11 -8.74 17.10
C ARG A 174 31.80 -9.10 15.66
N VAL A 175 32.81 -9.09 14.79
CA VAL A 175 32.64 -9.51 13.39
C VAL A 175 32.57 -11.04 13.31
N ILE A 176 31.62 -11.55 12.53
CA ILE A 176 31.50 -12.99 12.27
C ILE A 176 32.60 -13.44 11.30
N THR A 177 33.31 -14.51 11.67
CA THR A 177 34.37 -15.08 10.81
C THR A 177 34.14 -16.55 10.50
N THR A 178 33.40 -17.27 11.34
CA THR A 178 33.26 -18.73 11.23
C THR A 178 31.87 -19.14 10.72
N THR A 179 31.81 -20.23 9.95
CA THR A 179 30.54 -20.82 9.48
C THR A 179 29.65 -21.26 10.65
N HIS A 180 30.26 -21.66 11.78
CA HIS A 180 29.53 -22.03 12.99
C HIS A 180 28.77 -20.85 13.60
N GLU A 181 29.39 -19.66 13.68
CA GLU A 181 28.72 -18.44 14.14
C GLU A 181 27.57 -18.03 13.21
N VAL A 182 27.74 -18.19 11.88
CA VAL A 182 26.65 -17.95 10.91
C VAL A 182 25.48 -18.91 11.17
N ALA A 183 25.76 -20.19 11.39
CA ALA A 183 24.74 -21.18 11.71
C ALA A 183 24.03 -20.86 13.04
N GLN A 184 24.76 -20.36 14.05
CA GLN A 184 24.17 -19.93 15.32
C GLN A 184 23.19 -18.78 15.14
N VAL A 185 23.59 -17.71 14.44
CA VAL A 185 22.68 -16.57 14.15
C VAL A 185 21.44 -17.05 13.40
N ALA A 186 21.62 -17.87 12.37
CA ALA A 186 20.50 -18.45 11.61
C ALA A 186 19.58 -19.30 12.49
N THR A 187 20.14 -20.11 13.40
CA THR A 187 19.39 -20.97 14.31
C THR A 187 18.52 -20.15 15.26
N ILE A 188 19.08 -19.08 15.84
CA ILE A 188 18.36 -18.22 16.78
C ILE A 188 17.20 -17.51 16.07
N SER A 189 17.45 -16.89 14.92
CA SER A 189 16.40 -16.22 14.13
C SER A 189 15.36 -17.20 13.58
N ALA A 190 15.72 -18.48 13.36
CA ALA A 190 14.79 -19.54 12.98
C ALA A 190 14.01 -20.14 14.17
N ASN A 191 13.91 -19.43 15.30
CA ASN A 191 13.25 -19.88 16.54
C ASN A 191 13.88 -21.13 17.19
N GLY A 192 15.20 -21.26 17.11
CA GLY A 192 15.96 -22.39 17.68
C GLY A 192 16.08 -23.61 16.76
N ASP A 193 15.67 -23.49 15.49
CA ASP A 193 15.72 -24.57 14.51
C ASP A 193 17.14 -24.74 13.93
N LYS A 194 17.85 -25.75 14.44
CA LYS A 194 19.22 -26.07 14.01
C LYS A 194 19.30 -26.53 12.57
N HIS A 195 18.24 -27.17 12.05
CA HIS A 195 18.24 -27.68 10.67
C HIS A 195 18.22 -26.51 9.68
N VAL A 196 17.32 -25.54 9.91
CA VAL A 196 17.25 -24.29 9.15
C VAL A 196 18.58 -23.55 9.19
N GLY A 197 19.18 -23.43 10.39
CA GLY A 197 20.44 -22.72 10.55
C GLY A 197 21.62 -23.36 9.81
N GLN A 198 21.69 -24.70 9.82
CA GLN A 198 22.71 -25.44 9.08
C GLN A 198 22.54 -25.30 7.55
N LEU A 199 21.31 -25.39 7.04
CA LEU A 199 21.04 -25.21 5.61
C LEU A 199 21.44 -23.82 5.12
N ILE A 200 21.12 -22.77 5.89
CA ILE A 200 21.51 -21.39 5.56
C ILE A 200 23.03 -21.25 5.57
N ALA A 201 23.71 -21.78 6.60
CA ALA A 201 25.17 -21.72 6.68
C ALA A 201 25.85 -22.44 5.51
N GLN A 202 25.36 -23.63 5.12
CA GLN A 202 25.85 -24.36 3.96
C GLN A 202 25.60 -23.60 2.65
N ALA A 203 24.43 -22.96 2.51
CA ALA A 203 24.13 -22.12 1.35
C ALA A 203 25.08 -20.92 1.26
N MET A 204 25.34 -20.23 2.37
CA MET A 204 26.27 -19.10 2.42
C MET A 204 27.72 -19.50 2.16
N GLU A 205 28.14 -20.68 2.61
CA GLU A 205 29.49 -21.19 2.34
C GLU A 205 29.69 -21.50 0.85
N LYS A 206 28.66 -22.05 0.19
CA LYS A 206 28.69 -22.42 -1.23
C LYS A 206 28.60 -21.23 -2.18
N VAL A 207 27.72 -20.27 -1.90
CA VAL A 207 27.47 -19.11 -2.77
C VAL A 207 28.36 -17.91 -2.39
N GLY A 208 28.94 -17.93 -1.19
CA GLY A 208 29.75 -16.84 -0.64
C GLY A 208 28.92 -15.79 0.11
N LYS A 209 29.60 -14.87 0.79
CA LYS A 209 28.99 -13.81 1.63
C LYS A 209 28.04 -12.91 0.84
N GLU A 210 28.43 -12.55 -0.38
CA GLU A 210 27.65 -11.71 -1.32
C GLU A 210 26.70 -12.56 -2.20
N GLY A 211 26.59 -13.85 -1.89
CA GLY A 211 25.81 -14.80 -2.64
C GLY A 211 24.30 -14.55 -2.57
N VAL A 212 23.61 -14.81 -3.68
CA VAL A 212 22.15 -14.75 -3.71
C VAL A 212 21.60 -16.07 -3.18
N ILE A 213 20.75 -15.96 -2.17
CA ILE A 213 20.00 -17.09 -1.60
C ILE A 213 18.52 -16.75 -1.72
N THR A 214 17.73 -17.68 -2.25
CA THR A 214 16.28 -17.55 -2.45
C THR A 214 15.56 -18.71 -1.77
N VAL A 215 14.39 -18.44 -1.23
CA VAL A 215 13.55 -19.44 -0.55
C VAL A 215 12.29 -19.66 -1.38
N LYS A 216 11.99 -20.92 -1.72
CA LYS A 216 10.83 -21.35 -2.51
C LYS A 216 10.04 -22.42 -1.77
N ASP A 217 8.79 -22.59 -2.19
CA ASP A 217 7.93 -23.64 -1.65
C ASP A 217 8.34 -24.99 -2.28
N GLY A 218 8.69 -25.94 -1.42
CA GLY A 218 9.01 -27.31 -1.80
C GLY A 218 7.73 -28.11 -2.07
N LYS A 219 7.86 -29.14 -2.92
CA LYS A 219 6.79 -30.13 -3.14
C LYS A 219 6.96 -31.37 -2.27
N THR A 220 8.13 -31.48 -1.64
CA THR A 220 8.55 -32.57 -0.76
C THR A 220 8.22 -32.22 0.69
N ILE A 221 8.24 -33.24 1.56
CA ILE A 221 8.12 -33.05 3.01
C ILE A 221 9.43 -32.48 3.57
N ASP A 222 10.56 -32.91 3.01
CA ASP A 222 11.90 -32.49 3.44
C ASP A 222 12.36 -31.21 2.73
N ASP A 223 13.21 -30.45 3.43
CA ASP A 223 13.84 -29.25 2.88
C ASP A 223 15.01 -29.62 1.97
N GLU A 224 15.12 -28.96 0.81
CA GLU A 224 16.18 -29.21 -0.17
C GLU A 224 16.99 -27.93 -0.45
N LEU A 225 18.31 -28.07 -0.54
CA LEU A 225 19.22 -27.01 -1.00
C LEU A 225 19.71 -27.31 -2.41
N GLU A 226 19.24 -26.54 -3.39
CA GLU A 226 19.68 -26.62 -4.79
C GLU A 226 20.59 -25.44 -5.11
N ILE A 227 21.79 -25.70 -5.62
CA ILE A 227 22.68 -24.65 -6.11
C ILE A 227 22.46 -24.57 -7.62
N THR A 228 21.99 -23.41 -8.05
CA THR A 228 21.65 -23.14 -9.45
C THR A 228 22.52 -22.02 -9.98
N GLU A 229 22.76 -22.01 -11.29
CA GLU A 229 23.39 -20.86 -11.93
C GLU A 229 22.33 -19.77 -12.11
N GLY A 230 22.63 -18.54 -11.71
CA GLY A 230 21.68 -17.44 -11.75
C GLY A 230 22.33 -16.10 -11.44
N MET A 231 21.56 -15.03 -11.60
CA MET A 231 22.03 -13.65 -11.40
C MET A 231 20.95 -12.82 -10.74
N ARG A 232 21.34 -11.96 -9.79
CA ARG A 232 20.52 -10.90 -9.21
C ARG A 232 21.06 -9.53 -9.60
N PHE A 233 20.16 -8.60 -9.87
CA PHE A 233 20.49 -7.20 -10.03
C PHE A 233 19.40 -6.28 -9.48
N ASP A 234 19.81 -5.08 -9.07
CA ASP A 234 19.00 -4.16 -8.26
C ASP A 234 18.14 -3.25 -9.15
N ARG A 235 17.31 -3.89 -9.98
CA ARG A 235 16.23 -3.24 -10.73
C ARG A 235 14.96 -4.07 -10.64
N GLY A 236 13.88 -3.46 -10.17
CA GLY A 236 12.57 -4.09 -10.11
C GLY A 236 11.67 -3.77 -11.29
N TYR A 237 10.40 -4.15 -11.16
CA TYR A 237 9.38 -3.91 -12.18
C TYR A 237 9.13 -2.40 -12.37
N ILE A 238 8.91 -1.98 -13.62
CA ILE A 238 8.59 -0.57 -13.95
C ILE A 238 7.20 -0.18 -13.43
N SER A 239 6.26 -1.13 -13.41
CA SER A 239 4.87 -0.89 -13.01
C SER A 239 4.39 -1.99 -12.05
N PRO A 240 3.74 -1.62 -10.92
CA PRO A 240 3.17 -2.60 -9.99
C PRO A 240 2.03 -3.41 -10.62
N TYR A 241 1.49 -2.98 -11.76
CA TYR A 241 0.50 -3.76 -12.49
C TYR A 241 1.04 -5.07 -13.06
N PHE A 242 2.37 -5.27 -13.15
CA PHE A 242 2.95 -6.53 -13.58
C PHE A 242 2.93 -7.64 -12.53
N THR A 243 2.73 -7.29 -11.25
CA THR A 243 2.66 -8.21 -10.11
C THR A 243 1.74 -9.41 -10.39
N THR A 244 2.26 -10.63 -10.21
CA THR A 244 1.47 -11.86 -10.30
C THR A 244 0.82 -12.18 -8.96
N ASP A 245 1.57 -12.02 -7.86
CA ASP A 245 1.07 -12.17 -6.50
C ASP A 245 0.87 -10.82 -5.81
N VAL A 246 -0.39 -10.42 -5.66
CA VAL A 246 -0.80 -9.15 -5.05
C VAL A 246 -0.41 -9.07 -3.57
N LYS A 247 -0.26 -10.20 -2.86
CA LYS A 247 0.07 -10.23 -1.44
C LYS A 247 1.53 -9.89 -1.19
N THR A 248 2.44 -10.58 -1.87
CA THR A 248 3.88 -10.38 -1.70
C THR A 248 4.43 -9.23 -2.56
N GLN A 249 3.63 -8.68 -3.48
CA GLN A 249 4.06 -7.67 -4.46
C GLN A 249 5.25 -8.15 -5.30
N LYS A 250 5.21 -9.41 -5.74
CA LYS A 250 6.24 -10.03 -6.57
C LYS A 250 5.66 -10.49 -7.90
N VAL A 251 6.51 -10.47 -8.94
CA VAL A 251 6.28 -11.15 -10.21
C VAL A 251 7.06 -12.45 -10.17
N GLU A 252 6.38 -13.56 -10.39
CA GLU A 252 6.99 -14.88 -10.48
C GLU A 252 6.64 -15.50 -11.82
N PHE A 253 7.66 -15.83 -12.61
CA PHE A 253 7.52 -16.47 -13.90
C PHE A 253 8.27 -17.78 -13.94
N GLU A 254 7.62 -18.82 -14.44
CA GLU A 254 8.25 -20.10 -14.77
C GLU A 254 8.58 -20.14 -16.25
N LYS A 255 9.82 -20.55 -16.57
CA LYS A 255 10.34 -20.68 -17.94
C LYS A 255 10.02 -19.47 -18.86
N PRO A 256 10.32 -18.21 -18.48
CA PRO A 256 10.03 -17.08 -19.35
C PRO A 256 10.97 -17.00 -20.56
N LEU A 257 10.48 -16.28 -21.59
CA LEU A 257 11.29 -15.72 -22.66
C LEU A 257 11.85 -14.37 -22.21
N ILE A 258 13.10 -14.08 -22.58
CA ILE A 258 13.80 -12.87 -22.15
C ILE A 258 14.19 -12.04 -23.38
N LEU A 259 13.72 -10.80 -23.44
CA LEU A 259 14.10 -9.81 -24.42
C LEU A 259 15.08 -8.82 -23.79
N LEU A 260 16.30 -8.72 -24.35
CA LEU A 260 17.34 -7.80 -23.89
C LEU A 260 17.53 -6.67 -24.91
N SER A 261 17.20 -5.43 -24.54
CA SER A 261 17.39 -4.26 -25.39
C SER A 261 18.36 -3.27 -24.75
N GLU A 262 19.37 -2.82 -25.49
CA GLU A 262 20.23 -1.73 -25.04
C GLU A 262 19.48 -0.39 -25.03
N LYS A 263 18.55 -0.22 -25.97
CA LYS A 263 17.78 1.01 -26.17
C LYS A 263 16.48 1.03 -25.37
N LYS A 264 16.02 2.26 -25.16
CA LYS A 264 14.66 2.55 -24.72
C LYS A 264 13.63 2.12 -25.76
N ILE A 265 12.55 1.51 -25.29
CA ILE A 265 11.43 1.04 -26.09
C ILE A 265 10.19 1.86 -25.76
N SER A 266 9.69 2.61 -26.76
CA SER A 266 8.51 3.47 -26.62
C SER A 266 7.36 3.07 -27.56
N LEU A 267 7.70 2.49 -28.72
CA LEU A 267 6.75 2.14 -29.77
C LEU A 267 6.23 0.71 -29.59
N LEU A 268 4.95 0.51 -29.92
CA LEU A 268 4.33 -0.82 -29.87
C LEU A 268 4.92 -1.78 -30.91
N GLN A 269 5.30 -1.26 -32.08
CA GLN A 269 5.81 -2.06 -33.20
C GLN A 269 7.08 -2.84 -32.83
N ASP A 270 7.93 -2.27 -31.97
CA ASP A 270 9.19 -2.89 -31.55
C ASP A 270 8.99 -4.13 -30.68
N ILE A 271 7.91 -4.19 -29.89
CA ILE A 271 7.64 -5.30 -28.95
C ILE A 271 6.65 -6.32 -29.48
N LEU A 272 5.93 -5.98 -30.55
CA LEU A 272 4.84 -6.79 -31.09
C LEU A 272 5.30 -8.20 -31.48
N PRO A 273 6.43 -8.41 -32.20
CA PRO A 273 6.93 -9.75 -32.52
C PRO A 273 7.24 -10.59 -31.27
N SER A 274 7.83 -9.95 -30.25
CA SER A 274 8.18 -10.62 -28.99
C SER A 274 6.93 -11.02 -28.19
N LEU A 275 5.90 -10.17 -28.18
CA LEU A 275 4.62 -10.48 -27.56
C LEU A 275 3.88 -11.61 -28.29
N GLU A 276 3.90 -11.63 -29.62
CA GLU A 276 3.31 -12.70 -30.43
C GLU A 276 4.03 -14.03 -30.23
N ALA A 277 5.35 -14.03 -30.15
CA ALA A 277 6.15 -15.20 -29.83
C ALA A 277 5.78 -15.78 -28.45
N ALA A 278 5.68 -14.93 -27.43
CA ALA A 278 5.28 -15.32 -26.07
C ALA A 278 3.84 -15.86 -26.01
N ALA A 279 2.92 -15.22 -26.72
CA ALA A 279 1.52 -15.67 -26.82
C ALA A 279 1.41 -17.03 -27.51
N THR A 280 2.16 -17.22 -28.60
CA THR A 280 2.16 -18.46 -29.39
C THR A 280 2.70 -19.64 -28.58
N GLN A 281 3.81 -19.43 -27.86
CA GLN A 281 4.38 -20.47 -26.98
C GLN A 281 3.63 -20.64 -25.65
N ARG A 282 2.69 -19.74 -25.33
CA ARG A 282 2.01 -19.66 -24.03
C ARG A 282 2.99 -19.56 -22.86
N ARG A 283 4.06 -18.79 -23.04
CA ARG A 283 5.12 -18.59 -22.05
C ARG A 283 5.17 -17.12 -21.61
N PRO A 284 5.55 -16.85 -20.34
CA PRO A 284 5.72 -15.48 -19.88
C PRO A 284 6.88 -14.78 -20.59
N LEU A 285 6.78 -13.45 -20.76
CA LEU A 285 7.81 -12.60 -21.36
C LEU A 285 8.39 -11.63 -20.35
N LEU A 286 9.71 -11.63 -20.20
CA LEU A 286 10.47 -10.63 -19.46
C LEU A 286 11.18 -9.70 -20.44
N ILE A 287 10.93 -8.40 -20.31
CA ILE A 287 11.60 -7.37 -21.10
C ILE A 287 12.60 -6.64 -20.20
N VAL A 288 13.89 -6.69 -20.55
CA VAL A 288 14.95 -5.91 -19.91
C VAL A 288 15.46 -4.90 -20.93
N ALA A 289 15.17 -3.61 -20.71
CA ALA A 289 15.54 -2.52 -21.60
C ALA A 289 16.08 -1.33 -20.81
N GLU A 290 16.77 -0.38 -21.45
CA GLU A 290 17.13 0.89 -20.78
C GLU A 290 15.92 1.53 -20.10
N ASP A 291 14.81 1.61 -20.83
CA ASP A 291 13.51 1.98 -20.28
C ASP A 291 12.37 1.43 -21.17
N LEU A 292 11.19 1.24 -20.58
CA LEU A 292 9.97 0.89 -21.30
C LEU A 292 8.89 1.94 -20.96
N ASP A 293 8.46 2.72 -21.94
CA ASP A 293 7.47 3.78 -21.73
C ASP A 293 6.48 3.92 -22.90
N GLY A 294 5.66 4.97 -22.86
CA GLY A 294 4.75 5.32 -23.95
C GLY A 294 3.69 4.26 -24.25
N GLU A 295 3.53 3.96 -25.54
CA GLU A 295 2.53 3.01 -26.02
C GLU A 295 2.91 1.57 -25.69
N ALA A 296 4.20 1.24 -25.73
CA ALA A 296 4.73 -0.09 -25.42
C ALA A 296 4.39 -0.54 -24.00
N LEU A 297 4.62 0.33 -23.01
CA LEU A 297 4.28 0.05 -21.60
C LEU A 297 2.77 -0.12 -21.40
N ALA A 298 1.97 0.77 -22.00
CA ALA A 298 0.52 0.72 -21.89
C ALA A 298 -0.06 -0.58 -22.49
N ALA A 299 0.49 -1.03 -23.62
CA ALA A 299 0.11 -2.28 -24.26
C ALA A 299 0.46 -3.50 -23.40
N CYS A 300 1.67 -3.55 -22.83
CA CYS A 300 2.09 -4.64 -21.95
C CYS A 300 1.16 -4.74 -20.72
N ILE A 301 0.88 -3.62 -20.06
CA ILE A 301 -0.01 -3.58 -18.88
C ILE A 301 -1.42 -4.05 -19.27
N LEU A 302 -1.97 -3.55 -20.39
CA LEU A 302 -3.31 -3.87 -20.82
C LEU A 302 -3.46 -5.36 -21.21
N ASN A 303 -2.46 -5.93 -21.89
CA ASN A 303 -2.46 -7.36 -22.26
C ASN A 303 -2.32 -8.27 -21.03
N LYS A 304 -1.49 -7.88 -20.06
CA LYS A 304 -1.39 -8.56 -18.76
C LYS A 304 -2.70 -8.51 -17.98
N LEU A 305 -3.31 -7.33 -17.84
CA LEU A 305 -4.58 -7.16 -17.10
C LEU A 305 -5.75 -7.92 -17.74
N ARG A 306 -5.71 -8.15 -19.04
CA ARG A 306 -6.68 -8.99 -19.76
C ARG A 306 -6.43 -10.49 -19.62
N GLY A 307 -5.28 -10.88 -19.07
CA GLY A 307 -4.87 -12.28 -18.97
C GLY A 307 -4.51 -12.91 -20.31
N GLN A 308 -4.24 -12.12 -21.36
CA GLN A 308 -3.88 -12.65 -22.68
C GLN A 308 -2.43 -13.12 -22.74
N ILE A 309 -1.52 -12.37 -22.11
CA ILE A 309 -0.07 -12.66 -22.07
C ILE A 309 0.43 -12.29 -20.67
N GLN A 310 1.26 -13.15 -20.09
CA GLN A 310 2.01 -12.82 -18.88
C GLN A 310 3.29 -12.07 -19.31
N VAL A 311 3.38 -10.78 -18.98
CA VAL A 311 4.53 -9.94 -19.33
C VAL A 311 4.95 -9.08 -18.15
N ALA A 312 6.26 -8.91 -17.96
CA ALA A 312 6.83 -7.94 -17.04
C ALA A 312 8.02 -7.21 -17.69
N ALA A 313 8.22 -5.96 -17.27
CA ALA A 313 9.29 -5.13 -17.79
C ALA A 313 10.13 -4.55 -16.65
N VAL A 314 11.44 -4.61 -16.82
CA VAL A 314 12.46 -4.20 -15.87
C VAL A 314 13.48 -3.32 -16.58
N LYS A 315 14.01 -2.33 -15.86
CA LYS A 315 15.10 -1.49 -16.39
C LYS A 315 16.42 -2.23 -16.38
N ALA A 316 17.23 -2.04 -17.41
CA ALA A 316 18.56 -2.61 -17.48
C ALA A 316 19.43 -2.07 -16.31
N PRO A 317 20.19 -2.95 -15.64
CA PRO A 317 21.09 -2.55 -14.56
C PRO A 317 22.31 -1.78 -15.08
N GLY A 318 22.89 -0.92 -14.25
CA GLY A 318 24.04 -0.10 -14.61
C GLY A 318 23.72 1.18 -15.42
N PHE A 319 24.77 1.87 -15.85
CA PHE A 319 24.70 3.09 -16.66
C PHE A 319 25.84 3.09 -17.69
N GLY A 320 25.63 3.73 -18.84
CA GLY A 320 26.64 3.83 -19.91
C GLY A 320 27.20 2.46 -20.34
N ASP A 321 28.52 2.37 -20.47
CA ASP A 321 29.22 1.16 -20.92
C ASP A 321 29.09 -0.02 -19.95
N ASN A 322 28.92 0.25 -18.65
CA ASN A 322 28.70 -0.80 -17.67
C ASN A 322 27.34 -1.49 -17.91
N ARG A 323 26.31 -0.73 -18.32
CA ARG A 323 25.00 -1.30 -18.71
C ARG A 323 25.14 -2.23 -19.90
N LYS A 324 25.86 -1.82 -20.95
CA LYS A 324 26.13 -2.68 -22.13
C LYS A 324 26.83 -3.98 -21.71
N SER A 325 27.83 -3.85 -20.84
CA SER A 325 28.61 -4.99 -20.36
C SER A 325 27.76 -5.97 -19.53
N ILE A 326 26.90 -5.47 -18.63
CA ILE A 326 26.00 -6.31 -17.83
C ILE A 326 24.90 -6.94 -18.70
N LEU A 327 24.37 -6.23 -19.70
CA LEU A 327 23.43 -6.81 -20.66
C LEU A 327 24.08 -7.94 -21.48
N GLY A 328 25.36 -7.80 -21.84
CA GLY A 328 26.14 -8.87 -22.45
C GLY A 328 26.31 -10.08 -21.52
N ASP A 329 26.55 -9.85 -20.24
CA ASP A 329 26.64 -10.91 -19.23
C ASP A 329 25.28 -11.64 -19.05
N LEU A 330 24.18 -10.90 -19.05
CA LEU A 330 22.81 -11.45 -19.02
C LEU A 330 22.48 -12.26 -20.28
N ALA A 331 22.93 -11.79 -21.44
CA ALA A 331 22.79 -12.50 -22.72
C ALA A 331 23.50 -13.86 -22.66
N ILE A 332 24.75 -13.89 -22.21
CA ILE A 332 25.52 -15.13 -22.06
C ILE A 332 24.85 -16.08 -21.06
N LEU A 333 24.37 -15.58 -19.92
CA LEU A 333 23.70 -16.38 -18.89
C LEU A 333 22.39 -17.01 -19.39
N THR A 334 21.62 -16.27 -20.18
CA THR A 334 20.27 -16.67 -20.61
C THR A 334 20.22 -17.29 -22.01
N GLY A 335 21.33 -17.23 -22.76
CA GLY A 335 21.40 -17.58 -24.17
C GLY A 335 20.66 -16.60 -25.09
N SER A 336 20.40 -15.37 -24.63
CA SER A 336 19.77 -14.32 -25.44
C SER A 336 20.79 -13.58 -26.28
N THR A 337 20.35 -12.98 -27.38
CA THR A 337 21.12 -11.94 -28.07
C THR A 337 20.66 -10.55 -27.60
N VAL A 338 21.60 -9.64 -27.33
CA VAL A 338 21.26 -8.24 -26.99
C VAL A 338 20.92 -7.49 -28.27
N PHE A 339 19.77 -6.82 -28.30
CA PHE A 339 19.40 -5.91 -29.38
C PHE A 339 20.13 -4.57 -29.20
N SER A 340 21.15 -4.34 -30.04
CA SER A 340 21.95 -3.11 -30.11
C SER A 340 22.08 -2.65 -31.56
N ASP A 341 22.45 -1.38 -31.76
CA ASP A 341 22.70 -0.85 -33.11
C ASP A 341 23.95 -1.45 -33.77
N GLU A 342 24.89 -1.94 -32.95
CA GLU A 342 26.18 -2.46 -33.39
C GLU A 342 26.03 -3.81 -34.14
N LEU A 343 25.00 -4.59 -33.81
CA LEU A 343 24.75 -5.91 -34.38
C LEU A 343 23.78 -5.90 -35.58
N ASP A 344 23.26 -4.73 -35.98
CA ASP A 344 22.24 -4.53 -37.05
C ASP A 344 20.97 -5.41 -36.90
N VAL A 345 20.67 -5.85 -35.68
CA VAL A 345 19.46 -6.62 -35.35
C VAL A 345 18.39 -5.69 -34.79
N LYS A 346 17.36 -5.41 -35.60
CA LYS A 346 16.22 -4.57 -35.20
C LYS A 346 15.20 -5.35 -34.35
N LEU A 347 14.60 -4.67 -33.36
CA LEU A 347 13.55 -5.20 -32.49
C LEU A 347 12.32 -5.69 -33.27
N GLU A 348 11.98 -5.01 -34.37
CA GLU A 348 10.88 -5.37 -35.27
C GLU A 348 11.02 -6.77 -35.91
N LYS A 349 12.23 -7.34 -35.93
CA LYS A 349 12.53 -8.67 -36.49
C LYS A 349 12.93 -9.68 -35.41
N ALA A 350 12.47 -9.48 -34.18
CA ALA A 350 12.75 -10.40 -33.08
C ALA A 350 12.15 -11.79 -33.37
N ASN A 351 13.03 -12.78 -33.55
CA ASN A 351 12.68 -14.19 -33.67
C ASN A 351 12.86 -14.90 -32.32
N LEU A 352 12.25 -16.06 -32.18
CA LEU A 352 12.36 -16.90 -30.98
C LEU A 352 13.80 -17.26 -30.61
N ASP A 353 14.67 -17.47 -31.60
CA ASP A 353 16.08 -17.84 -31.38
C ASP A 353 16.92 -16.69 -30.80
N LEU A 354 16.44 -15.44 -30.90
CA LEU A 354 17.12 -14.26 -30.34
C LEU A 354 16.72 -14.00 -28.89
N LEU A 355 15.60 -14.58 -28.46
CA LEU A 355 15.09 -14.45 -27.09
C LEU A 355 15.76 -15.48 -26.18
N GLY A 356 16.30 -15.02 -25.06
CA GLY A 356 16.87 -15.90 -24.06
C GLY A 356 15.80 -16.65 -23.27
N THR A 357 16.26 -17.61 -22.48
CA THR A 357 15.39 -18.29 -21.52
C THR A 357 16.08 -18.64 -20.22
N THR A 358 15.28 -18.88 -19.19
CA THR A 358 15.73 -19.20 -17.84
C THR A 358 14.68 -20.09 -17.17
N GLY A 359 15.04 -20.85 -16.15
CA GLY A 359 14.13 -21.76 -15.45
C GLY A 359 13.03 -21.01 -14.69
N SER A 360 13.39 -19.94 -13.98
CA SER A 360 12.40 -19.08 -13.30
C SER A 360 12.95 -17.69 -13.04
N VAL A 361 12.04 -16.72 -12.93
CA VAL A 361 12.36 -15.33 -12.61
C VAL A 361 11.47 -14.84 -11.48
N THR A 362 12.09 -14.15 -10.52
CA THR A 362 11.38 -13.41 -9.46
C THR A 362 11.74 -11.94 -9.56
N ILE A 363 10.75 -11.06 -9.65
CA ILE A 363 10.91 -9.61 -9.76
C ILE A 363 10.15 -8.96 -8.61
N THR A 364 10.85 -8.10 -7.87
CA THR A 364 10.30 -7.28 -6.80
C THR A 364 10.27 -5.81 -7.25
N LYS A 365 9.93 -4.89 -6.35
CA LYS A 365 10.01 -3.46 -6.61
C LYS A 365 11.45 -2.98 -6.82
N GLU A 366 12.42 -3.64 -6.19
CA GLU A 366 13.81 -3.18 -6.13
C GLU A 366 14.74 -4.10 -6.91
N ASP A 367 14.49 -5.40 -6.90
CA ASP A 367 15.39 -6.42 -7.44
C ASP A 367 14.75 -7.35 -8.46
N THR A 368 15.56 -7.88 -9.37
CA THR A 368 15.23 -8.98 -10.26
C THR A 368 16.22 -10.13 -10.05
N ILE A 369 15.70 -11.35 -9.95
CA ILE A 369 16.48 -12.58 -9.76
C ILE A 369 16.14 -13.55 -10.89
N LEU A 370 17.16 -13.94 -11.64
CA LEU A 370 17.10 -14.96 -12.70
C LEU A 370 17.71 -16.27 -12.18
N LEU A 371 16.99 -17.38 -12.31
CA LEU A 371 17.41 -18.69 -11.80
C LEU A 371 17.41 -19.73 -12.93
N ASN A 372 18.49 -20.51 -13.01
CA ASN A 372 18.73 -21.52 -14.05
C ASN A 372 18.73 -20.90 -15.46
N GLY A 373 19.72 -20.06 -15.76
CA GLY A 373 19.93 -19.54 -17.12
C GLY A 373 20.19 -20.66 -18.12
N ALA A 374 19.66 -20.55 -19.35
CA ALA A 374 19.86 -21.56 -20.40
C ALA A 374 21.17 -21.35 -21.22
N GLY A 375 22.05 -20.46 -20.77
CA GLY A 375 23.35 -20.22 -21.38
C GLY A 375 24.28 -21.43 -21.34
N SER A 376 25.24 -21.48 -22.27
CA SER A 376 26.28 -22.51 -22.27
C SER A 376 27.27 -22.27 -21.12
N LYS A 377 27.51 -23.30 -20.30
CA LYS A 377 28.48 -23.26 -19.18
C LYS A 377 29.88 -22.88 -19.64
N ASP A 378 30.28 -23.31 -20.84
CA ASP A 378 31.60 -22.98 -21.40
C ASP A 378 31.73 -21.50 -21.70
N LEU A 379 30.67 -20.87 -22.24
CA LEU A 379 30.64 -19.43 -22.51
C LEU A 379 30.65 -18.62 -21.22
N ILE A 380 29.93 -19.08 -20.20
CA ILE A 380 29.94 -18.46 -18.87
C ILE A 380 31.35 -18.55 -18.25
N ALA A 381 31.98 -19.72 -18.29
CA ALA A 381 33.33 -19.92 -17.77
C ALA A 381 34.37 -19.06 -18.51
N GLN A 382 34.31 -18.98 -19.84
CA GLN A 382 35.15 -18.10 -20.65
C GLN A 382 34.93 -16.63 -20.28
N ARG A 383 33.67 -16.22 -20.08
CA ARG A 383 33.34 -14.85 -19.67
C ARG A 383 33.88 -14.53 -18.28
N CYS A 384 33.78 -15.45 -17.33
CA CYS A 384 34.39 -15.30 -16.01
C CYS A 384 35.91 -15.15 -16.11
N GLU A 385 36.59 -15.91 -16.98
CA GLU A 385 38.03 -15.80 -17.16
C GLU A 385 38.45 -14.47 -17.80
N GLN A 386 37.68 -13.98 -18.78
CA GLN A 386 37.87 -12.64 -19.34
C GLN A 386 37.77 -11.56 -18.25
N LEU A 387 36.79 -11.66 -17.35
CA LEU A 387 36.64 -10.73 -16.24
C LEU A 387 37.79 -10.82 -15.24
N ARG A 388 38.29 -12.03 -14.93
CA ARG A 388 39.48 -12.20 -14.08
C ARG A 388 40.72 -11.55 -14.70
N GLY A 389 40.93 -11.74 -16.00
CA GLY A 389 42.01 -11.09 -16.75
C GLY A 389 41.91 -9.57 -16.67
N ALA A 390 40.73 -9.00 -16.93
CA ALA A 390 40.50 -7.56 -16.85
C ALA A 390 40.70 -6.98 -15.43
N ILE A 391 40.44 -7.77 -14.38
CA ILE A 391 40.71 -7.34 -12.99
C ILE A 391 42.22 -7.33 -12.69
N ALA A 392 42.97 -8.29 -13.26
CA ALA A 392 44.41 -8.43 -13.05
C ALA A 392 45.23 -7.36 -13.78
N ASP A 393 44.65 -6.70 -14.78
CA ASP A 393 45.31 -5.64 -15.52
C ASP A 393 45.66 -4.44 -14.62
N ALA A 394 46.95 -4.11 -14.58
CA ALA A 394 47.48 -3.05 -13.71
C ALA A 394 47.01 -1.63 -14.10
N GLY A 395 46.52 -1.44 -15.33
CA GLY A 395 46.03 -0.15 -15.84
C GLY A 395 44.59 0.21 -15.44
N VAL A 396 43.87 -0.71 -14.80
CA VAL A 396 42.45 -0.52 -14.42
C VAL A 396 42.35 0.18 -13.08
N SER A 397 41.51 1.21 -13.01
CA SER A 397 41.23 1.97 -11.79
C SER A 397 40.61 1.08 -10.70
N ASP A 398 40.85 1.40 -9.42
CA ASP A 398 40.27 0.65 -8.30
C ASP A 398 38.73 0.63 -8.34
N TYR A 399 38.12 1.71 -8.83
CA TYR A 399 36.68 1.79 -9.06
C TYR A 399 36.18 0.78 -10.12
N GLU A 400 36.93 0.63 -11.21
CA GLU A 400 36.58 -0.31 -12.28
C GLU A 400 36.83 -1.76 -11.84
N LYS A 401 37.90 -2.01 -11.06
CA LYS A 401 38.16 -3.31 -10.45
C LYS A 401 37.01 -3.74 -9.54
N GLU A 402 36.49 -2.85 -8.70
CA GLU A 402 35.32 -3.12 -7.86
C GLU A 402 34.09 -3.51 -8.71
N LYS A 403 33.83 -2.78 -9.81
CA LYS A 403 32.70 -3.11 -10.71
C LYS A 403 32.89 -4.41 -11.49
N LEU A 404 34.11 -4.73 -11.89
CA LEU A 404 34.42 -6.01 -12.52
C LEU A 404 34.30 -7.17 -11.52
N GLN A 405 34.73 -6.98 -10.27
CA GLN A 405 34.53 -7.96 -9.19
C GLN A 405 33.04 -8.20 -8.89
N GLU A 406 32.24 -7.13 -8.85
CA GLU A 406 30.78 -7.21 -8.66
C GLU A 406 30.12 -8.06 -9.76
N ARG A 407 30.50 -7.83 -11.03
CA ARG A 407 30.00 -8.60 -12.19
C ARG A 407 30.46 -10.05 -12.16
N LEU A 408 31.73 -10.28 -11.82
CA LEU A 408 32.27 -11.62 -11.70
C LEU A 408 31.58 -12.40 -10.57
N ALA A 409 31.33 -11.78 -9.42
CA ALA A 409 30.59 -12.41 -8.32
C ALA A 409 29.17 -12.79 -8.75
N LYS A 410 28.48 -11.92 -9.50
CA LYS A 410 27.13 -12.17 -10.02
C LYS A 410 27.06 -13.29 -11.06
N LEU A 411 28.12 -13.52 -11.83
CA LEU A 411 28.20 -14.62 -12.81
C LEU A 411 28.71 -15.94 -12.20
N SER A 412 29.67 -15.86 -11.28
CA SER A 412 30.36 -17.05 -10.73
C SER A 412 29.80 -17.54 -9.40
N GLY A 413 29.17 -16.66 -8.61
CA GLY A 413 28.69 -16.98 -7.25
C GLY A 413 27.51 -17.96 -7.24
N GLY A 414 26.81 -18.11 -8.37
CA GLY A 414 25.60 -18.91 -8.44
C GLY A 414 24.48 -18.36 -7.55
N VAL A 415 23.39 -19.11 -7.46
CA VAL A 415 22.23 -18.80 -6.62
C VAL A 415 21.80 -20.05 -5.89
N ALA A 416 21.80 -20.01 -4.57
CA ALA A 416 21.21 -21.07 -3.76
C ALA A 416 19.69 -20.89 -3.71
N VAL A 417 18.99 -21.98 -3.96
CA VAL A 417 17.54 -22.08 -3.83
C VAL A 417 17.27 -23.08 -2.71
N ILE A 418 16.69 -22.58 -1.62
CA ILE A 418 16.19 -23.42 -0.52
C ILE A 418 14.72 -23.71 -0.80
N LYS A 419 14.38 -24.97 -1.03
CA LYS A 419 12.99 -25.42 -1.16
C LYS A 419 12.50 -25.90 0.20
N VAL A 420 11.50 -25.22 0.73
CA VAL A 420 10.96 -25.48 2.07
C VAL A 420 9.88 -26.56 1.97
N GLY A 421 10.13 -27.70 2.59
CA GLY A 421 9.17 -28.79 2.67
C GLY A 421 8.24 -28.67 3.88
N GLY A 422 7.13 -29.40 3.84
CA GLY A 422 6.18 -29.47 4.96
C GLY A 422 4.97 -30.35 4.64
N ALA A 423 4.21 -30.73 5.68
CA ALA A 423 3.06 -31.61 5.54
C ALA A 423 1.79 -30.87 5.09
N SER A 424 1.75 -29.54 5.27
CA SER A 424 0.61 -28.71 4.88
C SER A 424 1.06 -27.34 4.37
N GLU A 425 0.24 -26.69 3.55
CA GLU A 425 0.52 -25.35 3.01
C GLU A 425 0.71 -24.30 4.11
N VAL A 426 -0.03 -24.40 5.21
CA VAL A 426 0.09 -23.48 6.36
C VAL A 426 1.44 -23.66 7.06
N GLU A 427 1.90 -24.91 7.23
CA GLU A 427 3.20 -25.21 7.81
C GLU A 427 4.35 -24.76 6.92
N VAL A 428 4.27 -25.04 5.60
CA VAL A 428 5.26 -24.57 4.62
C VAL A 428 5.34 -23.05 4.63
N GLY A 429 4.19 -22.36 4.70
CA GLY A 429 4.14 -20.90 4.77
C GLY A 429 4.82 -20.34 6.03
N GLU A 430 4.56 -20.92 7.20
CA GLU A 430 5.22 -20.51 8.46
C GLU A 430 6.72 -20.77 8.42
N LYS A 431 7.12 -21.96 7.95
CA LYS A 431 8.53 -22.36 7.87
C LYS A 431 9.29 -21.50 6.86
N LYS A 432 8.66 -21.15 5.74
CA LYS A 432 9.19 -20.21 4.74
C LYS A 432 9.44 -18.84 5.35
N ASP A 433 8.48 -18.29 6.10
CA ASP A 433 8.64 -17.02 6.80
C ASP A 433 9.88 -17.11 7.73
N ARG A 434 10.04 -18.20 8.50
CA ARG A 434 11.24 -18.43 9.34
C ARG A 434 12.55 -18.49 8.55
N PHE A 435 12.57 -19.15 7.39
CA PHE A 435 13.76 -19.19 6.53
C PHE A 435 14.14 -17.80 6.01
N VAL A 436 13.15 -16.98 5.65
CA VAL A 436 13.38 -15.61 5.17
C VAL A 436 13.94 -14.73 6.28
N ASP A 437 13.37 -14.80 7.48
CA ASP A 437 13.83 -14.03 8.64
C ASP A 437 15.26 -14.42 9.02
N ALA A 438 15.55 -15.72 9.11
CA ALA A 438 16.89 -16.22 9.41
C ALA A 438 17.92 -15.86 8.33
N LEU A 439 17.53 -15.84 7.05
CA LEU A 439 18.40 -15.42 5.96
C LEU A 439 18.73 -13.92 6.05
N ASN A 440 17.76 -13.08 6.38
CA ASN A 440 17.99 -11.65 6.48
C ASN A 440 18.85 -11.32 7.71
N ALA A 441 18.59 -11.98 8.85
CA ALA A 441 19.37 -11.83 10.07
C ALA A 441 20.85 -12.25 9.87
N THR A 442 21.10 -13.36 9.18
CA THR A 442 22.48 -13.79 8.86
C THR A 442 23.21 -12.82 7.96
N ARG A 443 22.55 -12.27 6.92
CA ARG A 443 23.14 -11.22 6.08
C ARG A 443 23.49 -9.98 6.90
N ALA A 444 22.54 -9.51 7.73
CA ALA A 444 22.75 -8.37 8.61
C ALA A 444 23.93 -8.57 9.58
N ALA A 445 24.14 -9.81 10.04
CA ALA A 445 25.22 -10.16 10.95
C ALA A 445 26.59 -10.26 10.25
N VAL A 446 26.60 -10.67 8.99
CA VAL A 446 27.83 -10.68 8.16
C VAL A 446 28.29 -9.26 7.81
N GLU A 447 27.35 -8.32 7.64
CA GLU A 447 27.64 -6.91 7.34
C GLU A 447 28.15 -6.10 8.54
N GLU A 448 27.40 -6.08 9.66
CA GLU A 448 27.68 -5.20 10.82
C GLU A 448 28.18 -5.94 12.08
N GLY A 449 28.26 -7.28 12.02
CA GLY A 449 28.65 -8.11 13.16
C GLY A 449 27.50 -8.44 14.12
N ILE A 450 27.86 -9.05 15.26
CA ILE A 450 26.96 -9.61 16.27
C ILE A 450 27.15 -8.99 17.65
N VAL A 451 26.09 -9.06 18.45
CA VAL A 451 26.03 -8.67 19.86
C VAL A 451 25.31 -9.77 20.69
N PRO A 452 25.49 -9.82 22.01
CA PRO A 452 24.79 -10.79 22.87
C PRO A 452 23.27 -10.59 22.80
N GLY A 453 22.56 -11.67 22.48
CA GLY A 453 21.13 -11.63 22.21
C GLY A 453 20.24 -11.60 23.46
N GLY A 454 18.94 -11.87 23.29
CA GLY A 454 17.98 -11.94 24.41
C GLY A 454 17.70 -10.59 25.07
N GLY A 455 18.00 -9.48 24.38
CA GLY A 455 17.92 -8.13 24.93
C GLY A 455 19.05 -7.78 25.91
N ALA A 456 20.06 -8.65 26.09
CA ALA A 456 21.18 -8.39 26.98
C ALA A 456 22.02 -7.18 26.49
N ALA A 457 22.31 -7.10 25.19
CA ALA A 457 23.06 -5.96 24.63
C ALA A 457 22.41 -4.60 24.94
N LEU A 458 21.09 -4.48 24.74
CA LEU A 458 20.33 -3.26 25.06
C LEU A 458 20.27 -2.98 26.57
N LEU A 459 20.14 -4.04 27.38
CA LEU A 459 20.13 -3.91 28.85
C LEU A 459 21.47 -3.35 29.35
N LYS A 460 22.60 -3.87 28.86
CA LYS A 460 23.95 -3.40 29.24
C LYS A 460 24.24 -2.02 28.70
N ALA A 461 23.67 -1.62 27.56
CA ALA A 461 23.82 -0.28 27.02
C ALA A 461 23.22 0.82 27.93
N THR A 462 22.45 0.47 28.97
CA THR A 462 22.02 1.43 30.00
C THR A 462 23.20 2.12 30.70
N THR A 463 24.35 1.45 30.81
CA THR A 463 25.56 2.01 31.47
C THR A 463 26.17 3.17 30.70
N ALA A 464 26.08 3.15 29.36
CA ALA A 464 26.54 4.23 28.51
C ALA A 464 25.75 5.53 28.74
N LEU A 465 24.51 5.43 29.24
CA LEU A 465 23.65 6.57 29.54
C LEU A 465 24.00 7.25 30.87
N ASP A 466 24.82 6.64 31.73
CA ASP A 466 25.27 7.24 32.99
C ASP A 466 26.28 8.38 32.76
N ALA A 467 27.02 8.32 31.66
CA ALA A 467 28.02 9.34 31.30
C ALA A 467 27.43 10.57 30.59
N LEU A 468 26.14 10.54 30.21
CA LEU A 468 25.52 11.63 29.46
C LEU A 468 25.09 12.76 30.38
N VAL A 469 25.48 13.98 30.03
CA VAL A 469 25.04 15.21 30.68
C VAL A 469 24.01 15.89 29.79
N ALA A 470 22.78 16.02 30.28
CA ALA A 470 21.74 16.77 29.59
C ALA A 470 21.93 18.29 29.74
N VAL A 471 21.50 19.06 28.73
CA VAL A 471 21.55 20.52 28.78
C VAL A 471 20.46 21.09 29.70
N ASN A 472 19.30 20.43 29.76
CA ASN A 472 18.17 20.83 30.58
C ASN A 472 17.46 19.62 31.20
N PHE A 473 16.55 19.90 32.14
CA PHE A 473 15.77 18.88 32.84
C PHE A 473 14.94 18.00 31.89
N ASP A 474 14.30 18.60 30.89
CA ASP A 474 13.47 17.87 29.92
C ASP A 474 14.29 16.90 29.05
N GLN A 475 15.51 17.28 28.64
CA GLN A 475 16.41 16.36 27.96
C GLN A 475 16.87 15.23 28.88
N GLN A 476 17.10 15.51 30.17
CA GLN A 476 17.42 14.47 31.16
C GLN A 476 16.28 13.45 31.28
N LEU A 477 15.04 13.92 31.29
CA LEU A 477 13.86 13.05 31.23
C LEU A 477 13.83 12.24 29.93
N GLY A 478 14.17 12.85 28.78
CA GLY A 478 14.32 12.14 27.51
C GLY A 478 15.33 11.00 27.56
N ILE A 479 16.47 11.20 28.21
CA ILE A 479 17.49 10.16 28.44
C ILE A 479 16.91 9.04 29.34
N ASN A 480 16.20 9.42 30.40
CA ASN A 480 15.57 8.46 31.32
C ASN A 480 14.47 7.61 30.65
N ILE A 481 13.74 8.16 29.66
CA ILE A 481 12.78 7.41 28.84
C ILE A 481 13.49 6.26 28.13
N ILE A 482 14.61 6.54 27.45
CA ILE A 482 15.40 5.50 26.76
C ILE A 482 15.98 4.50 27.77
N ARG A 483 16.52 4.97 28.89
CA ARG A 483 17.05 4.13 29.98
C ARG A 483 16.04 3.10 30.48
N SER A 484 14.76 3.46 30.56
CA SER A 484 13.66 2.55 30.93
C SER A 484 13.24 1.66 29.76
N ALA A 485 13.12 2.24 28.56
CA ALA A 485 12.61 1.54 27.38
C ALA A 485 13.50 0.38 26.92
N ILE A 486 14.83 0.56 26.92
CA ILE A 486 15.78 -0.47 26.42
C ILE A 486 15.83 -1.73 27.30
N GLN A 487 15.30 -1.67 28.52
CA GLN A 487 15.17 -2.85 29.39
C GLN A 487 13.95 -3.71 29.02
N ARG A 488 12.98 -3.15 28.29
CA ARG A 488 11.69 -3.79 28.04
C ARG A 488 11.79 -5.07 27.19
N PRO A 489 12.63 -5.16 26.14
CA PRO A 489 12.77 -6.40 25.37
C PRO A 489 13.18 -7.60 26.23
N CYS A 490 14.20 -7.44 27.08
CA CYS A 490 14.66 -8.49 28.00
C CYS A 490 13.53 -8.94 28.94
N ARG A 491 12.79 -7.99 29.54
CA ARG A 491 11.67 -8.29 30.44
C ARG A 491 10.58 -9.09 29.73
N ILE A 492 10.16 -8.67 28.53
CA ILE A 492 9.09 -9.36 27.79
C ILE A 492 9.50 -10.77 27.37
N ILE A 493 10.75 -10.98 26.97
CA ILE A 493 11.25 -12.32 26.63
C ILE A 493 11.12 -13.26 27.84
N VAL A 494 11.47 -12.78 29.04
CA VAL A 494 11.35 -13.55 30.29
C VAL A 494 9.88 -13.74 30.70
N ASP A 495 9.05 -12.69 30.58
CA ASP A 495 7.62 -12.76 30.89
C ASP A 495 6.91 -13.78 29.97
N ASN A 496 7.26 -13.81 28.69
CA ASN A 496 6.75 -14.80 27.72
C ASN A 496 7.20 -16.22 28.07
N ALA A 497 8.40 -16.38 28.64
CA ALA A 497 8.90 -17.65 29.18
C ALA A 497 8.23 -18.09 30.48
N GLY A 498 7.36 -17.25 31.08
CA GLY A 498 6.69 -17.52 32.35
C GLY A 498 7.51 -17.19 33.60
N GLY A 499 8.67 -16.53 33.42
CA GLY A 499 9.49 -16.02 34.52
C GLY A 499 9.09 -14.58 34.89
N GLU A 500 9.79 -14.01 35.89
CA GLU A 500 9.59 -12.62 36.31
C GLU A 500 10.66 -11.71 35.70
N GLY A 501 10.32 -11.02 34.61
CA GLY A 501 11.29 -10.24 33.83
C GLY A 501 11.97 -9.11 34.61
N SER A 502 11.27 -8.48 35.56
CA SER A 502 11.85 -7.42 36.40
C SER A 502 12.98 -7.93 37.30
N VAL A 503 12.84 -9.14 37.87
CA VAL A 503 13.86 -9.74 38.74
C VAL A 503 15.08 -10.15 37.92
N VAL A 504 14.87 -10.77 36.76
CA VAL A 504 15.97 -11.18 35.88
C VAL A 504 16.75 -9.97 35.36
N ALA A 505 16.06 -8.94 34.87
CA ALA A 505 16.69 -7.73 34.39
C ALA A 505 17.43 -6.98 35.52
N GLY A 506 16.86 -6.94 36.72
CA GLY A 506 17.50 -6.35 37.91
C GLY A 506 18.82 -7.05 38.25
N LYS A 507 18.79 -8.38 38.39
CA LYS A 507 20.01 -9.19 38.66
C LYS A 507 21.10 -8.98 37.61
N LEU A 508 20.74 -8.93 36.32
CA LEU A 508 21.71 -8.70 35.25
C LEU A 508 22.35 -7.30 35.31
N LEU A 509 21.64 -6.30 35.80
CA LEU A 509 22.15 -4.93 35.96
C LEU A 509 22.97 -4.75 37.24
N GLU A 510 22.63 -5.47 38.32
CA GLU A 510 23.27 -5.37 39.63
C GLU A 510 24.52 -6.25 39.76
N GLU A 511 24.40 -7.55 39.46
CA GLU A 511 25.43 -8.54 39.75
C GLU A 511 26.43 -8.72 38.59
N HIS A 512 26.02 -8.40 37.36
CA HIS A 512 26.79 -8.70 36.16
C HIS A 512 27.06 -7.49 35.27
N LYS A 513 27.02 -6.27 35.82
CA LYS A 513 27.16 -5.00 35.07
C LYS A 513 28.38 -4.98 34.14
N ASP A 514 29.51 -5.51 34.60
CA ASP A 514 30.81 -5.44 33.91
C ASP A 514 31.00 -6.51 32.83
N ASN A 515 30.20 -7.57 32.83
CA ASN A 515 30.27 -8.61 31.81
C ASN A 515 29.22 -8.37 30.72
N PHE A 516 29.66 -7.82 29.59
CA PHE A 516 28.80 -7.51 28.45
C PHE A 516 28.12 -8.75 27.85
N ASN A 517 28.82 -9.89 27.83
CA ASN A 517 28.33 -11.12 27.20
C ASN A 517 27.38 -11.91 28.10
N TYR A 518 27.29 -11.58 29.39
CA TYR A 518 26.49 -12.33 30.34
C TYR A 518 25.01 -11.94 30.29
N GLY A 519 24.14 -12.93 30.13
CA GLY A 519 22.71 -12.75 29.97
C GLY A 519 21.89 -13.89 30.56
N TYR A 520 20.64 -13.98 30.10
CA TYR A 520 19.68 -14.99 30.54
C TYR A 520 19.13 -15.75 29.33
N ASP A 521 19.31 -17.06 29.35
CA ASP A 521 18.76 -17.98 28.37
C ASP A 521 17.31 -18.31 28.76
N ALA A 522 16.35 -17.70 28.06
CA ALA A 522 14.93 -17.91 28.32
C ALA A 522 14.40 -19.28 27.85
N ALA A 523 15.14 -20.00 26.99
CA ALA A 523 14.78 -21.36 26.61
C ALA A 523 15.13 -22.34 27.74
N ALA A 524 16.37 -22.28 28.23
CA ALA A 524 16.89 -23.13 29.30
C ALA A 524 16.53 -22.65 30.73
N ASN A 525 16.12 -21.39 30.89
CA ASN A 525 15.90 -20.72 32.17
C ASN A 525 17.16 -20.60 33.05
N GLU A 526 18.30 -20.28 32.45
CA GLU A 526 19.59 -20.19 33.13
C GLU A 526 20.37 -18.93 32.76
N TYR A 527 21.24 -18.49 33.68
CA TYR A 527 22.20 -17.42 33.41
C TYR A 527 23.48 -17.97 32.78
N GLY A 528 24.13 -17.18 31.94
CA GLY A 528 25.40 -17.57 31.34
C GLY A 528 25.91 -16.61 30.27
N ASP A 529 27.04 -16.98 29.67
CA ASP A 529 27.60 -16.27 28.52
C ASP A 529 26.74 -16.55 27.27
N MET A 530 26.16 -15.49 26.72
CA MET A 530 25.24 -15.57 25.59
C MET A 530 25.94 -15.98 24.29
N ILE A 531 27.19 -15.56 24.09
CA ILE A 531 27.96 -15.89 22.89
C ILE A 531 28.34 -17.37 22.92
N GLN A 532 28.82 -17.86 24.06
CA GLN A 532 29.17 -19.29 24.22
C GLN A 532 27.95 -20.19 24.06
N ARG A 533 26.78 -19.75 24.56
CA ARG A 533 25.50 -20.46 24.37
C ARG A 533 24.93 -20.32 22.96
N GLY A 534 25.53 -19.48 22.10
CA GLY A 534 25.09 -19.26 20.73
C GLY A 534 23.83 -18.39 20.59
N ILE A 535 23.48 -17.60 21.61
CA ILE A 535 22.37 -16.66 21.61
C ILE A 535 22.89 -15.28 21.19
N LEU A 536 22.77 -15.00 19.89
CA LEU A 536 23.39 -13.88 19.22
C LEU A 536 22.34 -13.11 18.41
N ASP A 537 22.37 -11.78 18.49
CA ASP A 537 21.56 -10.91 17.66
C ASP A 537 22.47 -10.10 16.71
N PRO A 538 22.08 -9.89 15.44
CA PRO A 538 22.84 -9.01 14.54
C PRO A 538 22.83 -7.56 15.04
N LEU A 539 23.97 -6.88 15.02
CA LEU A 539 24.06 -5.47 15.45
C LEU A 539 23.11 -4.57 14.64
N LYS A 540 23.08 -4.77 13.32
CA LYS A 540 22.22 -4.02 12.39
C LYS A 540 20.75 -4.10 12.80
N VAL A 541 20.27 -5.28 13.21
CA VAL A 541 18.89 -5.52 13.66
C VAL A 541 18.59 -4.76 14.96
N VAL A 542 19.44 -4.91 15.99
CA VAL A 542 19.24 -4.24 17.29
C VAL A 542 19.28 -2.72 17.15
N ARG A 543 20.23 -2.21 16.35
CA ARG A 543 20.42 -0.78 16.09
C ARG A 543 19.25 -0.18 15.32
N THR A 544 18.83 -0.80 14.22
CA THR A 544 17.71 -0.31 13.39
C THR A 544 16.41 -0.33 14.17
N ALA A 545 16.12 -1.40 14.92
CA ALA A 545 14.94 -1.47 15.77
C ALA A 545 14.84 -0.31 16.78
N LEU A 546 15.95 0.07 17.42
CA LEU A 546 15.97 1.19 18.37
C LEU A 546 15.82 2.55 17.67
N VAL A 547 16.52 2.77 16.55
CA VAL A 547 16.50 4.03 15.80
C VAL A 547 15.12 4.28 15.20
N ASP A 548 14.51 3.28 14.57
CA ASP A 548 13.18 3.42 13.95
C ASP A 548 12.09 3.64 15.01
N ALA A 549 12.13 2.85 16.09
CA ALA A 549 11.19 2.96 17.20
C ALA A 549 11.26 4.33 17.87
N SER A 550 12.46 4.82 18.20
CA SER A 550 12.66 6.14 18.82
C SER A 550 12.31 7.29 17.88
N GLY A 551 12.62 7.16 16.59
CA GLY A 551 12.27 8.14 15.56
C GLY A 551 10.77 8.38 15.46
N VAL A 552 9.98 7.32 15.35
CA VAL A 552 8.51 7.45 15.23
C VAL A 552 7.86 7.77 16.58
N ALA A 553 8.27 7.12 17.68
CA ALA A 553 7.70 7.38 18.99
C ALA A 553 7.92 8.83 19.44
N SER A 554 9.11 9.40 19.20
CA SER A 554 9.41 10.79 19.55
C SER A 554 8.59 11.78 18.72
N LEU A 555 8.33 11.50 17.43
CA LEU A 555 7.45 12.31 16.59
C LEU A 555 6.01 12.27 17.09
N LEU A 556 5.52 11.08 17.45
CA LEU A 556 4.19 10.91 18.05
C LEU A 556 4.04 11.71 19.35
N THR A 557 5.06 11.69 20.22
CA THR A 557 5.05 12.47 21.47
C THR A 557 4.96 13.97 21.22
N THR A 558 5.54 14.48 20.14
CA THR A 558 5.47 15.91 19.77
C THR A 558 4.16 16.33 19.09
N THR A 559 3.23 15.42 18.86
CA THR A 559 1.97 15.72 18.15
C THR A 559 0.95 16.38 19.08
N GLU A 560 0.49 17.57 18.71
CA GLU A 560 -0.50 18.36 19.47
C GLU A 560 -1.92 18.33 18.89
N CYS A 561 -2.09 18.01 17.61
CA CYS A 561 -3.39 17.98 16.95
C CYS A 561 -3.48 16.77 16.02
N ILE A 562 -4.59 16.05 16.12
CA ILE A 562 -4.93 14.92 15.27
C ILE A 562 -6.15 15.31 14.46
N VAL A 563 -6.07 15.14 13.14
CA VAL A 563 -7.16 15.44 12.21
C VAL A 563 -7.58 14.13 11.55
N VAL A 564 -8.81 13.68 11.81
CA VAL A 564 -9.37 12.46 11.23
C VAL A 564 -10.62 12.76 10.43
N ASP A 565 -10.95 11.89 9.50
CA ASP A 565 -12.20 11.95 8.75
C ASP A 565 -13.35 11.60 9.69
N ALA A 566 -14.34 12.47 9.78
CA ALA A 566 -15.48 12.22 10.66
C ALA A 566 -16.35 11.08 10.09
N PRO A 567 -17.00 10.30 10.97
CA PRO A 567 -17.79 9.16 10.56
C PRO A 567 -18.96 9.58 9.66
N GLU A 568 -19.18 8.84 8.58
CA GLU A 568 -20.39 8.99 7.76
C GLU A 568 -21.62 8.60 8.59
N LYS A 569 -22.51 9.56 8.84
CA LYS A 569 -23.82 9.25 9.43
C LYS A 569 -24.59 8.36 8.47
N LYS A 570 -24.76 7.08 8.83
CA LYS A 570 -25.75 6.22 8.20
C LYS A 570 -27.13 6.78 8.56
N GLU A 571 -27.87 7.28 7.59
CA GLU A 571 -29.27 7.65 7.83
C GLU A 571 -30.04 6.41 8.27
N PRO A 572 -30.84 6.49 9.36
CA PRO A 572 -31.68 5.38 9.76
C PRO A 572 -32.70 5.15 8.64
N GLY A 573 -32.63 3.97 8.01
CA GLY A 573 -33.60 3.57 7.00
C GLY A 573 -35.01 3.69 7.58
N MET A 574 -35.86 4.47 6.90
CA MET A 574 -37.28 4.58 7.21
C MET A 574 -37.89 3.18 7.26
N GLY A 575 -38.19 2.71 8.47
CA GLY A 575 -38.97 1.50 8.70
C GLY A 575 -40.40 1.76 8.22
N GLY A 576 -40.74 1.19 7.06
CA GLY A 576 -42.11 1.13 6.58
C GLY A 576 -42.92 0.25 7.53
N GLY A 577 -43.78 0.88 8.32
CA GLY A 577 -44.85 0.20 9.03
C GLY A 577 -45.92 -0.26 8.03
N MET A 578 -46.20 -1.55 8.02
CA MET A 578 -47.46 -2.10 7.54
C MET A 578 -47.72 -3.42 8.26
N GLY A 579 -48.83 -3.47 9.00
CA GLY A 579 -49.23 -4.59 9.82
C GLY A 579 -49.99 -5.68 9.07
N GLY A 580 -50.23 -6.79 9.77
CA GLY A 580 -51.14 -7.87 9.35
C GLY A 580 -51.39 -8.83 10.52
N MET A 581 -52.64 -8.85 11.00
CA MET A 581 -53.16 -9.62 12.14
C MET A 581 -53.20 -11.14 11.91
N GLY A 582 -52.97 -11.91 12.99
CA GLY A 582 -53.98 -12.81 13.56
C GLY A 582 -53.92 -14.32 13.23
N GLY A 583 -54.00 -15.17 14.27
CA GLY A 583 -54.82 -16.39 14.23
C GLY A 583 -54.17 -17.74 14.55
N MET A 584 -54.09 -18.07 15.86
CA MET A 584 -54.46 -19.35 16.51
C MET A 584 -54.44 -20.71 15.75
N GLY A 585 -53.82 -21.73 16.35
CA GLY A 585 -54.36 -23.11 16.33
C GLY A 585 -53.38 -24.29 16.14
N GLY A 586 -52.89 -24.86 17.26
CA GLY A 586 -52.88 -26.29 17.63
C GLY A 586 -52.40 -27.44 16.71
N MET A 587 -51.73 -28.40 17.38
CA MET A 587 -51.63 -29.86 17.15
C MET A 587 -50.38 -30.47 16.46
N GLY A 588 -49.63 -31.26 17.26
CA GLY A 588 -48.93 -32.52 16.95
C GLY A 588 -47.70 -32.42 16.03
N GLY A 589 -46.51 -32.92 16.34
CA GLY A 589 -46.08 -34.06 17.16
C GLY A 589 -45.05 -34.87 16.34
N MET A 590 -44.05 -35.45 17.01
CA MET A 590 -42.95 -36.33 16.51
C MET A 590 -41.64 -35.61 16.11
N ILE A 591 -40.66 -35.51 17.02
CA ILE A 591 -39.68 -36.53 17.49
C ILE A 591 -38.58 -36.79 16.44
N PHE A 592 -37.39 -36.20 16.64
CA PHE A 592 -36.13 -36.93 16.89
C PHE A 592 -35.08 -35.98 17.53
N ARG A 593 -35.08 -36.03 18.87
CA ARG A 593 -33.97 -36.11 19.84
C ARG A 593 -32.59 -36.50 19.23
N ASP A 594 -31.42 -36.09 19.71
CA ASP A 594 -30.90 -35.92 21.09
C ASP A 594 -29.50 -35.23 21.01
N TYR A 595 -28.84 -34.67 22.02
CA TYR A 595 -29.14 -34.11 23.34
C TYR A 595 -27.81 -33.50 23.84
N SER A 596 -27.87 -32.32 24.42
CA SER A 596 -26.86 -31.80 25.35
C SER A 596 -27.18 -32.32 26.75
N VAL A 597 -26.16 -32.81 27.45
CA VAL A 597 -26.27 -33.28 28.84
C VAL A 597 -26.32 -32.09 29.80
N SER A 598 -27.32 -32.11 30.69
CA SER A 598 -27.47 -31.24 31.85
C SER A 598 -27.31 -32.03 33.16
N ASP A 599 -27.07 -31.24 34.21
CA ASP A 599 -27.45 -31.43 35.62
C ASP A 599 -26.45 -32.06 36.61
N GLY A 600 -25.86 -31.18 37.43
CA GLY A 600 -26.47 -30.85 38.73
C GLY A 600 -25.75 -31.36 39.99
N ILE A 601 -25.58 -30.48 41.00
CA ILE A 601 -25.96 -30.68 42.42
C ILE A 601 -25.80 -29.36 43.22
N CYS A 602 -26.95 -28.90 43.75
CA CYS A 602 -27.28 -28.26 45.03
C CYS A 602 -26.25 -27.50 45.91
N GLY A 603 -26.64 -26.31 46.41
CA GLY A 603 -26.21 -25.81 47.73
C GLY A 603 -26.31 -24.31 48.04
N HIS A 604 -27.39 -23.88 48.71
CA HIS A 604 -27.50 -22.77 49.68
C HIS A 604 -27.38 -21.27 49.27
N VAL A 605 -28.56 -20.66 49.10
CA VAL A 605 -29.10 -19.41 49.68
C VAL A 605 -28.16 -18.48 50.51
N ASN A 606 -28.00 -17.22 50.09
CA ASN A 606 -28.53 -16.05 50.80
C ASN A 606 -28.37 -14.73 50.02
N ILE A 607 -29.48 -14.02 49.84
CA ILE A 607 -29.58 -12.64 49.34
C ILE A 607 -29.60 -11.73 50.57
N MET A 608 -28.77 -10.69 50.61
CA MET A 608 -29.01 -9.49 51.43
C MET A 608 -28.39 -8.26 50.75
N ARG A 609 -29.26 -7.33 50.36
CA ARG A 609 -28.94 -5.92 50.08
C ARG A 609 -28.60 -5.23 51.41
N SER A 610 -27.65 -4.29 51.40
CA SER A 610 -27.84 -3.06 52.19
C SER A 610 -27.08 -1.88 51.59
N CYS A 611 -27.83 -0.79 51.47
CA CYS A 611 -27.39 0.58 51.28
C CYS A 611 -27.06 1.20 52.66
N GLU A 612 -26.40 2.36 52.62
CA GLU A 612 -26.26 3.41 53.65
C GLU A 612 -25.01 3.49 54.56
N ARG A 613 -24.29 4.61 54.33
CA ARG A 613 -23.85 5.67 55.27
C ARG A 613 -22.70 5.47 56.27
N CYS A 614 -21.68 6.33 56.10
CA CYS A 614 -21.39 7.55 56.90
C CYS A 614 -20.00 7.66 57.56
N GLY A 615 -19.30 8.75 57.19
CA GLY A 615 -18.58 9.67 58.10
C GLY A 615 -17.06 9.51 58.21
N ALA A 616 -16.22 10.57 58.27
CA ALA A 616 -16.44 12.01 58.22
C ALA A 616 -15.09 12.81 58.17
N LEU A 617 -15.20 14.12 57.82
CA LEU A 617 -14.39 15.31 58.22
C LEU A 617 -13.13 15.69 57.40
N ALA A 618 -12.83 16.96 57.03
CA ALA A 618 -13.46 18.28 57.27
C ALA A 618 -13.03 19.38 56.23
N HIS A 619 -13.71 20.53 56.32
CA HIS A 619 -13.86 21.72 55.44
C HIS A 619 -12.75 22.81 55.48
N SER A 620 -12.70 23.69 54.43
CA SER A 620 -13.05 25.15 54.47
C SER A 620 -12.85 25.83 53.08
N THR A 621 -13.90 26.18 52.32
CA THR A 621 -14.51 27.53 52.09
C THR A 621 -13.60 28.68 51.63
N TYR A 622 -13.85 29.27 50.44
CA TYR A 622 -14.17 30.71 50.28
C TYR A 622 -14.74 31.05 48.88
N SER A 623 -15.53 32.12 48.86
CA SER A 623 -16.53 32.59 47.89
C SER A 623 -16.02 33.52 46.76
N ARG A 624 -16.80 33.61 45.66
CA ARG A 624 -16.63 34.54 44.50
C ARG A 624 -16.79 36.03 44.88
N PRO A 625 -16.39 36.99 44.00
CA PRO A 625 -17.40 37.61 43.10
C PRO A 625 -16.90 37.99 41.68
N ARG A 626 -17.87 38.33 40.80
CA ARG A 626 -17.76 38.87 39.43
C ARG A 626 -17.37 40.36 39.41
N GLN A 627 -16.72 40.81 38.33
CA GLN A 627 -16.83 42.20 37.82
C GLN A 627 -16.74 42.26 36.28
N VAL A 628 -17.27 43.34 35.71
CA VAL A 628 -17.71 43.54 34.31
C VAL A 628 -17.15 44.89 33.78
N VAL A 629 -16.45 44.86 32.61
CA VAL A 629 -16.34 45.90 31.51
C VAL A 629 -15.47 47.18 31.78
N PRO A 630 -14.84 47.92 30.81
CA PRO A 630 -14.94 47.99 29.31
C PRO A 630 -13.64 48.07 28.43
N LEU A 631 -13.89 48.12 27.10
CA LEU A 631 -13.06 48.38 25.88
C LEU A 631 -12.26 49.71 25.86
N SER A 632 -11.06 49.84 25.24
CA SER A 632 -10.72 50.25 23.83
C SER A 632 -9.24 50.83 23.76
N PRO A 633 -8.65 51.35 22.65
CA PRO A 633 -7.88 50.65 21.60
C PRO A 633 -6.44 51.29 21.32
N PRO A 634 -5.85 51.35 20.09
CA PRO A 634 -4.50 50.85 19.77
C PRO A 634 -3.40 51.93 19.52
N SER A 635 -2.12 51.53 19.43
CA SER A 635 -1.06 52.40 18.87
C SER A 635 0.03 51.66 18.06
N THR A 636 0.10 52.07 16.78
CA THR A 636 1.28 52.39 15.94
C THR A 636 2.44 51.40 15.76
N LYS A 637 2.58 50.93 14.51
CA LYS A 637 3.86 50.54 13.87
C LYS A 637 4.75 51.75 13.61
N PRO A 638 6.06 51.53 13.39
CA PRO A 638 6.79 52.23 12.33
C PRO A 638 7.35 51.26 11.28
N GLN A 639 7.46 51.80 10.07
CA GLN A 639 8.03 51.22 8.85
C GLN A 639 9.54 51.06 8.96
N ASN A 640 10.11 50.08 8.27
CA ASN A 640 11.27 50.36 7.43
C ASN A 640 11.32 49.44 6.21
N ASP A 641 11.64 50.09 5.08
CA ASP A 641 11.66 49.59 3.72
C ASP A 641 13.00 48.95 3.33
N ASN A 642 12.95 48.25 2.19
CA ASN A 642 14.02 47.87 1.25
C ASN A 642 14.77 46.56 1.47
N LEU A 643 14.43 45.56 0.64
CA LEU A 643 15.28 45.13 -0.47
C LEU A 643 14.47 44.32 -1.51
N ARG A 644 14.56 44.76 -2.76
CA ARG A 644 13.94 44.16 -3.96
C ARG A 644 14.79 43.01 -4.49
N SER A 645 14.14 41.96 -5.01
CA SER A 645 14.53 41.35 -6.30
C SER A 645 13.39 40.57 -6.95
N HIS A 646 13.34 40.70 -8.28
CA HIS A 646 12.33 40.35 -9.27
C HIS A 646 11.70 38.94 -9.27
N CYS A 647 10.40 38.88 -9.63
CA CYS A 647 9.85 37.86 -10.54
C CYS A 647 8.60 38.39 -11.28
N HIS A 648 8.57 38.23 -12.60
CA HIS A 648 7.45 38.46 -13.52
C HIS A 648 6.25 37.52 -13.26
N PRO A 649 4.99 37.95 -13.48
CA PRO A 649 3.88 37.03 -13.68
C PRO A 649 3.76 36.67 -15.18
N ARG A 650 4.11 35.43 -15.54
CA ARG A 650 3.72 34.83 -16.83
C ARG A 650 2.23 34.50 -16.80
N GLN A 651 1.47 35.11 -17.71
CA GLN A 651 0.14 34.67 -18.09
C GLN A 651 0.22 33.27 -18.70
N HIS A 652 -0.46 32.30 -18.11
CA HIS A 652 -0.74 31.02 -18.75
C HIS A 652 -2.25 30.91 -19.03
N SER A 653 -2.57 30.93 -20.32
CA SER A 653 -3.86 30.59 -20.91
C SER A 653 -4.18 29.11 -20.65
N TYR A 654 -5.31 28.84 -20.00
CA TYR A 654 -5.85 27.48 -19.86
C TYR A 654 -6.74 27.14 -21.08
N PRO A 655 -6.55 25.98 -21.75
CA PRO A 655 -7.48 25.49 -22.76
C PRO A 655 -8.79 25.04 -22.10
N GLN A 656 -9.92 25.51 -22.64
CA GLN A 656 -11.26 25.28 -22.12
C GLN A 656 -11.80 23.87 -22.49
N ALA A 657 -12.31 23.10 -21.52
CA ALA A 657 -12.93 21.80 -21.74
C ALA A 657 -14.48 21.88 -21.88
N ILE A 658 -15.04 21.05 -22.77
CA ILE A 658 -16.48 20.76 -22.97
C ILE A 658 -16.81 19.47 -22.20
N ALA A 659 -17.99 19.35 -21.58
CA ALA A 659 -18.35 18.18 -20.74
C ALA A 659 -19.49 17.35 -21.37
N HIS A 660 -19.30 16.03 -21.47
CA HIS A 660 -20.29 15.02 -21.92
C HIS A 660 -20.58 14.04 -20.77
N TRP A 661 -21.79 13.47 -20.74
CA TRP A 661 -22.23 12.54 -19.69
C TRP A 661 -22.87 11.28 -20.29
N GLU A 662 -22.63 10.13 -19.66
CA GLU A 662 -23.06 8.79 -20.08
C GLU A 662 -23.69 8.01 -18.92
N LEU A 663 -24.70 7.15 -19.19
CA LEU A 663 -25.51 6.41 -18.21
C LEU A 663 -25.69 4.92 -18.60
N GLN A 664 -25.56 3.99 -17.64
CA GLN A 664 -25.85 2.56 -17.84
C GLN A 664 -26.64 2.00 -16.63
N CYS A 665 -27.82 1.38 -16.87
CA CYS A 665 -28.68 0.73 -15.86
C CYS A 665 -28.54 -0.80 -15.91
N ARG A 666 -28.53 -1.51 -14.77
CA ARG A 666 -28.68 -2.98 -14.67
C ARG A 666 -29.54 -3.37 -13.46
N GLU A 667 -30.44 -4.35 -13.65
CA GLU A 667 -31.16 -5.08 -12.58
C GLU A 667 -30.30 -6.22 -11.98
N GLU A 668 -30.60 -6.64 -10.75
CA GLU A 668 -29.78 -7.56 -9.94
C GLU A 668 -30.00 -9.07 -10.21
N LEU A 669 -28.89 -9.81 -10.07
CA LEU A 669 -28.65 -11.27 -9.86
C LEU A 669 -28.02 -12.07 -11.02
N PRO A 670 -27.15 -13.07 -10.74
CA PRO A 670 -25.70 -12.91 -10.72
C PRO A 670 -25.01 -13.69 -11.85
N VAL A 671 -24.23 -13.02 -12.71
CA VAL A 671 -23.10 -13.66 -13.40
C VAL A 671 -22.02 -12.61 -13.67
N THR A 672 -20.84 -12.90 -13.13
CA THR A 672 -19.54 -12.27 -13.35
C THR A 672 -19.18 -12.15 -14.84
N ALA A 673 -18.93 -10.92 -15.31
CA ALA A 673 -18.07 -10.64 -16.47
C ALA A 673 -17.67 -9.15 -16.46
N PHE A 674 -16.42 -8.89 -16.08
CA PHE A 674 -15.77 -7.59 -16.23
C PHE A 674 -15.27 -7.44 -17.67
N TYR A 675 -15.63 -6.35 -18.35
CA TYR A 675 -14.89 -5.88 -19.52
C TYR A 675 -14.73 -4.37 -19.41
N ARG A 676 -13.54 -3.92 -19.02
CA ARG A 676 -13.16 -2.50 -18.97
C ARG A 676 -11.94 -2.30 -19.85
N ARG A 677 -12.13 -1.68 -21.01
CA ARG A 677 -11.05 -1.18 -21.87
C ARG A 677 -10.93 0.31 -21.61
N ARG A 678 -9.71 0.80 -21.30
CA ARG A 678 -9.38 2.22 -21.44
C ARG A 678 -8.00 2.36 -22.08
N ILE A 679 -7.96 3.08 -23.18
CA ILE A 679 -6.76 3.64 -23.81
C ILE A 679 -6.68 5.15 -23.43
N PRO A 680 -5.60 5.87 -23.73
CA PRO A 680 -4.74 6.55 -22.76
C PRO A 680 -5.16 8.01 -22.51
N ALA A 681 -4.79 8.51 -21.33
CA ALA A 681 -5.02 9.88 -20.92
C ALA A 681 -4.09 10.86 -21.69
N THR A 682 -4.66 11.64 -22.61
CA THR A 682 -4.25 13.06 -22.68
C THR A 682 -4.89 13.74 -21.46
N ARG A 683 -4.10 14.41 -20.61
CA ARG A 683 -4.53 15.01 -19.32
C ARG A 683 -5.92 15.67 -19.39
N ARG A 684 -6.96 14.91 -19.06
CA ARG A 684 -8.32 15.34 -18.70
C ARG A 684 -8.87 14.27 -17.77
N SER A 685 -9.18 14.67 -16.53
CA SER A 685 -9.82 13.81 -15.54
C SER A 685 -11.09 13.23 -16.13
N VAL A 686 -11.22 11.90 -16.13
CA VAL A 686 -12.53 11.28 -16.23
C VAL A 686 -12.93 10.85 -14.84
N ASP A 687 -13.88 11.59 -14.28
CA ASP A 687 -14.52 11.24 -13.02
C ASP A 687 -15.50 10.09 -13.23
N PHE A 688 -15.56 9.20 -12.25
CA PHE A 688 -16.44 8.04 -12.23
C PHE A 688 -17.33 8.13 -11.00
N LYS A 689 -18.65 8.10 -11.20
CA LYS A 689 -19.62 8.04 -10.09
C LYS A 689 -20.63 6.93 -10.31
N VAL A 690 -20.85 6.15 -9.27
CA VAL A 690 -21.94 5.17 -9.22
C VAL A 690 -23.05 5.77 -8.38
N LYS A 691 -24.28 5.71 -8.87
CA LYS A 691 -25.47 6.17 -8.15
C LYS A 691 -26.54 5.09 -8.19
N MET A 692 -27.07 4.72 -7.04
CA MET A 692 -28.27 3.89 -6.98
C MET A 692 -29.48 4.81 -7.13
N ILE A 693 -30.39 4.49 -8.04
CA ILE A 693 -31.68 5.17 -8.17
C ILE A 693 -32.78 4.11 -8.02
N GLU A 694 -33.82 4.44 -7.27
CA GLU A 694 -35.01 3.62 -7.15
C GLU A 694 -36.10 4.21 -8.05
N VAL A 695 -36.59 3.40 -8.98
CA VAL A 695 -37.65 3.75 -9.93
C VAL A 695 -38.67 2.63 -9.90
N ASP A 696 -39.94 2.96 -9.65
CA ASP A 696 -41.06 2.00 -9.56
C ASP A 696 -40.82 0.81 -8.60
N GLY A 697 -40.19 1.08 -7.45
CA GLY A 697 -39.88 0.08 -6.42
C GLY A 697 -38.73 -0.87 -6.74
N LYS A 698 -38.01 -0.64 -7.85
CA LYS A 698 -36.82 -1.40 -8.26
C LYS A 698 -35.57 -0.53 -8.18
N LYS A 699 -34.48 -1.10 -7.68
CA LYS A 699 -33.19 -0.40 -7.52
C LYS A 699 -32.31 -0.63 -8.74
N TYR A 700 -31.97 0.46 -9.41
CA TYR A 700 -31.07 0.46 -10.56
C TYR A 700 -29.73 1.06 -10.17
N LYS A 701 -28.65 0.31 -10.47
CA LYS A 701 -27.29 0.81 -10.32
C LYS A 701 -26.88 1.56 -11.57
N LEU A 702 -26.78 2.89 -11.46
CA LEU A 702 -26.28 3.75 -12.51
C LEU A 702 -24.78 3.90 -12.41
N THR A 703 -24.12 3.71 -13.55
CA THR A 703 -22.72 4.08 -13.71
C THR A 703 -22.62 5.30 -14.60
N ILE A 704 -22.07 6.40 -14.05
CA ILE A 704 -21.96 7.69 -14.72
C ILE A 704 -20.49 7.95 -15.06
N TRP A 705 -20.25 8.26 -16.33
CA TRP A 705 -18.92 8.59 -16.84
C TRP A 705 -18.89 10.03 -17.34
N VAL A 706 -17.83 10.78 -17.01
CA VAL A 706 -17.61 12.15 -17.48
C VAL A 706 -16.33 12.22 -18.30
N GLY A 707 -16.41 12.09 -19.63
CA GLY A 707 -15.23 12.11 -20.50
C GLY A 707 -15.40 12.94 -21.76
N THR A 708 -14.28 13.43 -22.32
CA THR A 708 -14.24 13.90 -23.71
C THR A 708 -13.57 12.82 -24.55
N LEU A 709 -14.32 11.89 -25.13
CA LEU A 709 -13.90 11.06 -26.27
C LEU A 709 -15.07 10.20 -26.79
N ARG A 710 -15.12 10.10 -28.11
CA ARG A 710 -16.03 9.29 -28.92
C ARG A 710 -15.75 7.80 -28.67
N ASP A 711 -16.57 7.12 -27.87
CA ASP A 711 -17.05 5.78 -28.20
C ASP A 711 -18.04 5.22 -27.15
N ARG A 712 -19.15 4.71 -27.70
CA ARG A 712 -20.14 3.73 -27.21
C ARG A 712 -20.77 3.96 -25.82
N TRP A 713 -22.09 4.15 -25.90
CA TRP A 713 -23.14 4.21 -24.87
C TRP A 713 -23.47 5.64 -24.36
N VAL A 714 -24.79 5.92 -24.29
CA VAL A 714 -25.56 7.14 -23.92
C VAL A 714 -24.83 8.49 -23.97
N HIS A 715 -25.30 9.43 -24.79
CA HIS A 715 -24.70 10.77 -24.91
C HIS A 715 -25.67 11.89 -24.50
N LEU A 716 -25.36 12.56 -23.39
CA LEU A 716 -25.94 13.84 -22.97
C LEU A 716 -25.12 15.00 -23.55
N TYR A 717 -25.76 15.83 -24.38
CA TYR A 717 -25.15 17.06 -24.89
C TYR A 717 -25.57 18.25 -24.01
N GLY A 718 -24.68 18.69 -23.14
CA GLY A 718 -24.80 19.96 -22.43
C GLY A 718 -24.09 21.06 -23.21
N SER A 719 -24.82 21.88 -23.95
CA SER A 719 -24.24 23.11 -24.50
C SER A 719 -23.91 24.04 -23.33
N LYS A 720 -22.71 24.66 -23.30
CA LYS A 720 -22.52 25.84 -22.43
C LYS A 720 -23.57 26.84 -22.89
N GLY A 721 -24.44 27.30 -21.97
CA GLY A 721 -25.26 28.47 -22.25
C GLY A 721 -24.34 29.53 -22.88
N SER A 722 -24.73 29.96 -24.09
CA SER A 722 -24.10 30.94 -24.98
C SER A 722 -22.92 30.50 -25.87
N ASN A 723 -23.02 29.39 -26.64
CA ASN A 723 -22.23 29.29 -27.87
C ASN A 723 -23.05 28.73 -29.05
N ARG A 724 -23.31 29.56 -30.06
CA ARG A 724 -24.17 29.23 -31.22
C ARG A 724 -23.54 28.12 -32.08
N GLU A 725 -22.22 28.13 -32.20
CA GLU A 725 -21.44 27.13 -32.94
C GLU A 725 -21.68 25.69 -32.45
N THR A 726 -21.80 25.50 -31.13
CA THR A 726 -22.07 24.18 -30.53
C THR A 726 -23.49 23.70 -30.87
N PHE A 727 -24.45 24.61 -30.90
CA PHE A 727 -25.84 24.29 -31.25
C PHE A 727 -25.97 23.95 -32.74
N ASP A 728 -25.31 24.70 -33.61
CA ASP A 728 -25.33 24.45 -35.05
C ASP A 728 -24.60 23.13 -35.40
N SER A 729 -23.62 22.71 -34.59
CA SER A 729 -22.89 21.44 -34.76
C SER A 729 -23.67 20.19 -34.31
N LEU A 730 -24.80 20.33 -33.62
CA LEU A 730 -25.57 19.20 -33.08
C LEU A 730 -26.03 18.22 -34.17
N GLY A 731 -26.38 18.72 -35.37
CA GLY A 731 -26.78 17.86 -36.48
C GLY A 731 -25.66 16.91 -36.94
N ASN A 732 -24.43 17.42 -37.05
CA ASN A 732 -23.27 16.63 -37.44
C ASN A 732 -22.93 15.58 -36.37
N TRP A 733 -22.98 15.97 -35.09
CA TRP A 733 -22.73 15.04 -33.99
C TRP A 733 -23.77 13.92 -33.91
N PHE A 734 -25.06 14.22 -34.10
CA PHE A 734 -26.10 13.17 -34.15
C PHE A 734 -25.89 12.22 -35.34
N THR A 735 -25.38 12.72 -36.47
CA THR A 735 -25.05 11.90 -37.64
C THR A 735 -23.85 11.00 -37.38
N GLU A 736 -22.78 11.53 -36.77
CA GLU A 736 -21.62 10.73 -36.34
C GLU A 736 -22.04 9.66 -35.33
N LEU A 737 -22.88 10.00 -34.36
CA LEU A 737 -23.38 9.02 -33.38
C LEU A 737 -24.17 7.90 -34.03
N ASN A 738 -25.01 8.19 -35.02
CA ASN A 738 -25.73 7.15 -35.76
C ASN A 738 -24.79 6.27 -36.60
N THR A 739 -23.69 6.84 -37.08
CA THR A 739 -22.75 6.15 -37.98
C THR A 739 -21.80 5.23 -37.19
N TYR A 740 -21.33 5.67 -36.03
CA TYR A 740 -20.31 4.96 -35.24
C TYR A 740 -20.87 4.17 -34.04
N SER A 741 -22.16 4.33 -33.69
CA SER A 741 -22.78 3.52 -32.64
C SER A 741 -23.03 2.09 -33.10
N SER A 742 -22.61 1.11 -32.28
CA SER A 742 -22.82 -0.32 -32.53
C SER A 742 -24.27 -0.77 -32.35
N SER A 743 -25.09 0.02 -31.64
CA SER A 743 -26.50 -0.23 -31.37
C SER A 743 -27.35 0.90 -31.97
N ARG A 744 -28.45 0.56 -32.66
CA ARG A 744 -29.39 1.55 -33.20
C ARG A 744 -30.27 2.22 -32.12
N ASP A 745 -30.37 1.59 -30.95
CA ASP A 745 -31.36 1.95 -29.91
C ASP A 745 -30.80 2.86 -28.81
N VAL A 746 -29.82 3.72 -29.11
CA VAL A 746 -29.24 4.63 -28.10
C VAL A 746 -30.22 5.77 -27.77
N VAL A 747 -30.57 5.90 -26.48
CA VAL A 747 -31.35 7.04 -25.98
C VAL A 747 -30.50 8.32 -25.99
N LYS A 748 -31.05 9.39 -26.56
CA LYS A 748 -30.39 10.70 -26.72
C LYS A 748 -31.22 11.79 -26.07
N MET A 749 -30.54 12.79 -25.50
CA MET A 749 -31.18 13.97 -24.94
C MET A 749 -30.32 15.22 -25.16
N ILE A 750 -30.98 16.32 -25.54
CA ILE A 750 -30.40 17.65 -25.64
C ILE A 750 -30.67 18.38 -24.32
N VAL A 751 -29.62 18.95 -23.71
CA VAL A 751 -29.75 19.70 -22.46
C VAL A 751 -29.44 21.18 -22.69
N GLY A 752 -30.44 22.02 -22.47
CA GLY A 752 -30.28 23.48 -22.48
C GLY A 752 -29.72 23.97 -21.15
N ASN A 753 -28.43 24.32 -21.09
CA ASN A 753 -27.77 24.71 -19.84
C ASN A 753 -27.87 26.22 -19.53
N LYS A 754 -27.72 26.57 -18.25
CA LYS A 754 -27.74 27.93 -17.69
C LYS A 754 -29.07 28.66 -17.83
N VAL A 755 -30.17 27.99 -17.50
CA VAL A 755 -31.52 28.60 -17.41
C VAL A 755 -31.51 29.84 -16.51
N ASP A 756 -30.63 29.91 -15.52
CA ASP A 756 -30.44 31.05 -14.63
C ASP A 756 -29.93 32.34 -15.32
N LYS A 757 -29.58 32.30 -16.62
CA LYS A 757 -29.01 33.43 -17.36
C LYS A 757 -29.75 33.76 -18.65
N GLU A 758 -31.05 33.98 -18.56
CA GLU A 758 -31.96 34.22 -19.69
C GLU A 758 -31.52 35.37 -20.61
N SER A 759 -31.04 36.49 -20.05
CA SER A 759 -30.61 37.67 -20.82
C SER A 759 -29.32 37.51 -21.63
N SER A 760 -28.53 36.47 -21.36
CA SER A 760 -27.23 36.22 -22.02
C SER A 760 -27.25 34.99 -22.94
N ARG A 761 -28.46 34.53 -23.30
CA ARG A 761 -28.69 33.29 -24.00
C ARG A 761 -28.70 33.50 -25.51
N LEU A 762 -27.80 32.84 -26.23
CA LEU A 762 -27.69 32.92 -27.71
C LEU A 762 -28.61 31.95 -28.46
N VAL A 763 -29.19 30.96 -27.78
CA VAL A 763 -30.12 29.98 -28.36
C VAL A 763 -31.32 29.88 -27.46
N THR A 764 -32.47 30.33 -27.94
CA THR A 764 -33.71 30.40 -27.14
C THR A 764 -34.29 29.01 -26.83
N THR A 765 -35.14 28.90 -25.82
CA THR A 765 -35.90 27.67 -25.51
C THR A 765 -36.68 27.18 -26.72
N LYS A 766 -37.25 28.10 -27.52
CA LYS A 766 -37.99 27.79 -28.74
C LYS A 766 -37.12 27.13 -29.81
N GLU A 767 -35.90 27.67 -30.04
CA GLU A 767 -34.95 27.08 -30.98
C GLU A 767 -34.43 25.71 -30.51
N GLY A 768 -34.10 25.58 -29.22
CA GLY A 768 -33.70 24.30 -28.62
C GLY A 768 -34.77 23.22 -28.77
N THR A 769 -36.02 23.57 -28.48
CA THR A 769 -37.18 22.67 -28.63
C THR A 769 -37.43 22.30 -30.09
N ALA A 770 -37.31 23.26 -31.03
CA ALA A 770 -37.47 23.01 -32.46
C ALA A 770 -36.39 22.06 -33.00
N MET A 771 -35.14 22.22 -32.56
CA MET A 771 -34.04 21.34 -32.96
C MET A 771 -34.21 19.92 -32.37
N ALA A 772 -34.66 19.81 -31.12
CA ALA A 772 -34.95 18.52 -30.52
C ALA A 772 -36.09 17.78 -31.21
N ARG A 773 -37.14 18.50 -31.66
CA ARG A 773 -38.20 17.93 -32.51
C ARG A 773 -37.66 17.46 -33.85
N LYS A 774 -36.80 18.25 -34.51
CA LYS A 774 -36.15 17.88 -35.78
C LYS A 774 -35.30 16.63 -35.65
N LEU A 775 -34.59 16.46 -34.53
CA LEU A 775 -33.70 15.33 -34.26
C LEU A 775 -34.40 14.18 -33.50
N GLN A 776 -35.72 14.26 -33.27
CA GLN A 776 -36.53 13.30 -32.52
C GLN A 776 -35.92 12.87 -31.17
N THR A 777 -35.46 13.83 -30.39
CA THR A 777 -34.76 13.64 -29.12
C THR A 777 -35.44 14.41 -27.99
N LEU A 778 -35.19 14.00 -26.74
CA LEU A 778 -35.65 14.76 -25.57
C LEU A 778 -34.93 16.12 -25.48
N PHE A 779 -35.62 17.12 -24.92
CA PHE A 779 -35.06 18.42 -24.57
C PHE A 779 -35.47 18.81 -23.16
N ILE A 780 -34.48 19.03 -22.29
CA ILE A 780 -34.70 19.51 -20.93
C ILE A 780 -33.78 20.70 -20.68
N GLU A 781 -34.30 21.71 -19.99
CA GLU A 781 -33.52 22.88 -19.60
C GLU A 781 -33.03 22.72 -18.16
N CYS A 782 -31.75 22.98 -17.94
CA CYS A 782 -31.11 22.78 -16.65
C CYS A 782 -30.27 24.00 -16.27
N SER A 783 -30.13 24.25 -14.97
CA SER A 783 -29.07 25.08 -14.42
C SER A 783 -28.32 24.33 -13.34
N ALA A 784 -27.04 24.06 -13.58
CA ALA A 784 -26.16 23.50 -12.55
C ALA A 784 -25.95 24.46 -11.37
N LYS A 785 -26.14 25.78 -11.57
CA LYS A 785 -25.97 26.79 -10.52
C LYS A 785 -27.16 26.80 -9.56
N THR A 786 -28.38 26.81 -10.08
CA THR A 786 -29.61 26.83 -9.26
C THR A 786 -30.16 25.43 -8.98
N LYS A 787 -29.55 24.39 -9.56
CA LYS A 787 -29.98 22.97 -9.51
C LYS A 787 -31.35 22.68 -10.11
N VAL A 788 -31.93 23.63 -10.83
CA VAL A 788 -33.22 23.48 -11.52
C VAL A 788 -33.05 22.60 -12.75
N GLY A 789 -33.96 21.63 -12.95
CA GLY A 789 -34.03 20.78 -14.15
C GLY A 789 -32.97 19.69 -14.23
N VAL A 790 -31.99 19.66 -13.32
CA VAL A 790 -30.88 18.70 -13.36
C VAL A 790 -31.36 17.31 -12.95
N LYS A 791 -32.19 17.21 -11.90
CA LYS A 791 -32.67 15.92 -11.41
C LYS A 791 -33.65 15.31 -12.41
N GLU A 792 -34.55 16.13 -12.92
CA GLU A 792 -35.55 15.79 -13.94
C GLU A 792 -34.87 15.27 -15.22
N ALA A 793 -33.76 15.88 -15.63
CA ALA A 793 -32.95 15.39 -16.75
C ALA A 793 -32.41 13.97 -16.53
N PHE A 794 -31.97 13.63 -15.32
CA PHE A 794 -31.51 12.27 -15.01
C PHE A 794 -32.65 11.27 -14.94
N ASP A 795 -33.74 11.64 -14.25
CA ASP A 795 -34.86 10.74 -14.02
C ASP A 795 -35.54 10.37 -15.36
N GLU A 796 -35.80 11.35 -16.23
CA GLU A 796 -36.37 11.14 -17.57
C GLU A 796 -35.48 10.28 -18.49
N LEU A 797 -34.16 10.47 -18.42
CA LEU A 797 -33.22 9.66 -19.18
C LEU A 797 -33.25 8.20 -18.72
N VAL A 798 -33.32 7.97 -17.40
CA VAL A 798 -33.39 6.62 -16.82
C VAL A 798 -34.69 5.93 -17.21
N HIS A 799 -35.83 6.63 -17.12
CA HIS A 799 -37.12 6.11 -17.55
C HIS A 799 -37.08 5.63 -19.00
N LYS A 800 -36.56 6.45 -19.93
CA LYS A 800 -36.45 6.04 -21.34
C LYS A 800 -35.52 4.86 -21.59
N ILE A 801 -34.45 4.72 -20.80
CA ILE A 801 -33.55 3.57 -20.89
C ILE A 801 -34.30 2.30 -20.46
N ILE A 802 -35.09 2.37 -19.39
CA ILE A 802 -35.90 1.24 -18.90
C ILE A 802 -36.96 0.86 -19.94
N GLU A 803 -37.62 1.85 -20.55
CA GLU A 803 -38.61 1.66 -21.62
C GLU A 803 -38.04 1.11 -22.93
N THR A 804 -36.72 0.99 -23.06
CA THR A 804 -36.04 0.46 -24.25
C THR A 804 -35.37 -0.90 -23.93
N PRO A 805 -36.09 -2.03 -24.02
CA PRO A 805 -35.61 -3.34 -23.55
C PRO A 805 -34.32 -3.82 -24.22
N SER A 806 -34.07 -3.44 -25.48
CA SER A 806 -32.87 -3.81 -26.23
C SER A 806 -31.57 -3.26 -25.63
N LEU A 807 -31.64 -2.27 -24.75
CA LEU A 807 -30.47 -1.69 -24.06
C LEU A 807 -30.04 -2.45 -22.81
N TRP A 808 -30.93 -3.24 -22.20
CA TRP A 808 -30.67 -3.89 -20.91
C TRP A 808 -31.05 -5.38 -20.84
N GLN A 809 -31.86 -5.90 -21.77
CA GLN A 809 -32.14 -7.33 -21.91
C GLN A 809 -31.06 -8.03 -22.74
N LYS A 810 -30.56 -9.17 -22.26
CA LYS A 810 -29.58 -10.00 -23.00
C LYS A 810 -30.25 -10.64 -24.22
N GLN A 811 -29.65 -10.50 -25.41
CA GLN A 811 -30.03 -11.34 -26.55
C GLN A 811 -29.71 -12.81 -26.24
N PRO A 812 -30.60 -13.77 -26.57
CA PRO A 812 -30.32 -15.18 -26.38
C PRO A 812 -29.18 -15.61 -27.32
N THR A 813 -28.10 -16.11 -26.74
CA THR A 813 -27.00 -16.76 -27.46
C THR A 813 -27.50 -18.10 -27.99
N THR A 814 -27.91 -18.16 -29.25
CA THR A 814 -28.01 -19.43 -29.98
C THR A 814 -26.60 -19.90 -30.30
N ASN A 815 -26.07 -20.79 -29.44
CA ASN A 815 -24.99 -21.69 -29.81
C ASN A 815 -25.53 -22.69 -30.84
N THR A 816 -25.53 -22.31 -32.11
CA THR A 816 -25.62 -23.25 -33.22
C THR A 816 -24.34 -23.15 -34.03
N ILE A 817 -23.46 -24.14 -33.81
CA ILE A 817 -22.32 -24.44 -34.67
C ILE A 817 -22.88 -24.75 -36.06
N ARG A 818 -22.68 -23.88 -37.05
CA ARG A 818 -22.81 -24.24 -38.46
C ARG A 818 -21.47 -24.80 -38.92
N VAL A 819 -21.37 -26.12 -38.93
CA VAL A 819 -20.34 -26.84 -39.69
C VAL A 819 -20.67 -26.62 -41.17
N THR A 820 -19.90 -25.78 -41.86
CA THR A 820 -19.83 -25.82 -43.32
C THR A 820 -19.14 -27.11 -43.71
N GLN A 821 -19.93 -28.11 -44.13
CA GLN A 821 -19.41 -29.29 -44.78
C GLN A 821 -18.68 -28.88 -46.07
N SER A 822 -17.42 -29.29 -46.18
CA SER A 822 -16.67 -29.33 -47.42
C SER A 822 -17.41 -30.21 -48.43
N GLN A 823 -17.54 -29.72 -49.67
CA GLN A 823 -18.01 -30.53 -50.80
C GLN A 823 -17.13 -31.78 -50.96
N PRO A 824 -17.70 -32.97 -51.15
CA PRO A 824 -16.95 -34.14 -51.57
C PRO A 824 -16.80 -34.11 -53.09
N THR A 825 -15.55 -34.05 -53.56
CA THR A 825 -15.20 -34.49 -54.91
C THR A 825 -14.99 -36.00 -54.91
N GLN A 826 -15.60 -36.62 -55.92
CA GLN A 826 -15.32 -37.93 -56.55
C GLN A 826 -16.08 -39.16 -56.05
N GLU A 827 -17.04 -39.57 -56.89
CA GLU A 827 -17.45 -40.95 -57.10
C GLU A 827 -16.25 -41.79 -57.60
N ALA A 828 -15.93 -42.86 -56.88
CA ALA A 828 -15.42 -44.10 -57.46
C ALA A 828 -15.80 -45.28 -56.55
N ALA A 829 -16.30 -46.32 -57.22
CA ALA A 829 -16.88 -47.61 -56.81
C ALA A 829 -16.37 -48.33 -55.52
N PRO A 830 -17.16 -49.30 -55.00
CA PRO A 830 -17.01 -49.85 -53.65
C PRO A 830 -16.02 -51.03 -53.59
N GLY A 831 -15.29 -51.16 -52.48
CA GLY A 831 -14.37 -52.27 -52.29
C GLY A 831 -13.81 -52.40 -50.87
N CYS A 832 -14.55 -53.17 -50.06
CA CYS A 832 -14.11 -54.01 -48.94
C CYS A 832 -13.46 -53.39 -47.68
N ALA A 833 -13.79 -54.04 -46.57
CA ALA A 833 -13.46 -53.71 -45.20
C ALA A 833 -12.19 -54.42 -44.73
N CYS A 834 -11.35 -53.70 -43.98
CA CYS A 834 -10.51 -54.20 -42.89
C CYS A 834 -10.42 -53.12 -41.82
#